data_AF-A0A7W8W645-F1
#
_entry.id   AF-A0A7W8W645-F1
#
_cell.length_a   1.000
_cell.length_b   1.000
_cell.length_c   1.000
_cell.angle_alpha   90.00
_cell.angle_beta   90.00
_cell.angle_gamma   90.00
#
_symmetry.space_group_name_H-M   'P 1'
#
loop_
_entity.id
_entity.type
_entity.pdbx_description
1 polymer ?
#
loop_
_entity_poly.entity_id
_entity_poly.type
_entity_poly.pdbx_seq_one_letter_code
_entity_poly.pdbx_strand_id
1 'polypeptide(L)'
;MKAYARGTVENYDDRGGYGFILPDEPADGEEKLIVHRRSLRSVALVLRSGDRVVYQKESVPRGTLATDVHLEVPDETSESSETRDGTIATIETSLSCGTIRDSAGATIFFSFAELLDKDASPQPGDRVTFTVVKNELGFQARDLSLDTSVQAESRGTDREPVAPKAAAEILAQAILARDNRQFAEAERLYERGLEKFPTVQLATSYAAMQKNRNRRAEAMRIYQKCIALFPNNSKLRDDAGNLAYSMGDSNLALRYFEEGLRLARQNETANEGIFLLAIARIYIKKGTHLDLKKALETYQAAERVLAHSKTGKQALPRSDLLAMQVASVRIQHHRGNVAFEFIQKAGFKMLRAQLFDQATAGADFVVEVDRPELLESYGIAGGLLIRCFFKSDITRSDLEGIDRVAKIEGESGLVDEQVAIVIVSSLPETLQSTLFRRIEDRTRSVPAIVPLTQSELETSLDAMATLRTVLDQWLYRRDLFALNSPVSGRRFFGREKPLAELRDAISTGTAAGIFGLRKVGKTSILKEVERRGTEAGDIVLYVDLLRVPADVANTRWLYWKLGAELHRSSIKVGLKGVKWRIGQAFPDFLDVPADFPIATAFDSDLTQALKAIEQSASSPKPKIVLMLDEIERLLPNGLGKEGFGGFFDFFSYIRGVSQESADFVPIVTGANAAIAEVSQFDRKDNPVFNFFREIYLPLLQPKELTTMVQVLGRGMGINIPANACELIFRLTGGHPFFTRQLCSFLSEQHTQRPLNVRPEMIESLTDRYLEVAGKDFQEVLDRFSRDYPDELDACVAIVEAGGTLPIKELVKKSGDSRVNLRHLLGYQIVKLMDDNASISIELLRRWLQLGQGITRG
;
A
#
# COMPACT_ATOMS: atom_id res chain seq x y z
N MET A 1 -18.68 26.14 -19.44
CA MET A 1 -19.42 24.93 -19.88
C MET A 1 -18.44 23.77 -19.84
N LYS A 2 -18.72 22.69 -19.10
CA LYS A 2 -17.85 21.49 -19.12
C LYS A 2 -18.02 20.80 -20.48
N ALA A 3 -16.93 20.58 -21.20
CA ALA A 3 -16.96 19.90 -22.49
C ALA A 3 -17.30 18.41 -22.29
N TYR A 4 -18.12 17.86 -23.18
CA TYR A 4 -18.39 16.43 -23.20
C TYR A 4 -17.26 15.70 -23.94
N ALA A 5 -16.82 14.59 -23.35
CA ALA A 5 -15.87 13.64 -23.92
C ALA A 5 -16.60 12.38 -24.40
N ARG A 6 -15.95 11.63 -25.29
CA ARG A 6 -16.47 10.41 -25.89
C ARG A 6 -15.69 9.19 -25.41
N GLY A 7 -16.32 8.02 -25.46
CA GLY A 7 -15.69 6.77 -25.06
C GLY A 7 -16.60 5.57 -25.27
N THR A 8 -16.05 4.41 -24.95
CA THR A 8 -16.71 3.12 -25.13
C THR A 8 -16.83 2.41 -23.79
N VAL A 9 -18.02 1.92 -23.44
CA VAL A 9 -18.23 1.19 -22.19
C VAL A 9 -17.45 -0.13 -22.23
N GLU A 10 -16.49 -0.33 -21.33
CA GLU A 10 -15.72 -1.58 -21.23
C GLU A 10 -16.56 -2.66 -20.54
N ASN A 11 -17.12 -2.32 -19.39
CA ASN A 11 -18.04 -3.16 -18.65
C ASN A 11 -18.94 -2.30 -17.76
N TYR A 12 -20.13 -2.81 -17.44
CA TYR A 12 -21.04 -2.14 -16.51
C TYR A 12 -21.89 -3.20 -15.81
N ASP A 13 -21.82 -3.24 -14.48
CA ASP A 13 -22.64 -4.13 -13.66
C ASP A 13 -23.92 -3.38 -13.24
N ASP A 14 -25.03 -3.67 -13.90
CA ASP A 14 -26.32 -3.02 -13.62
C ASP A 14 -26.87 -3.36 -12.22
N ARG A 15 -26.46 -4.51 -11.63
CA ARG A 15 -26.83 -4.87 -10.25
C ARG A 15 -25.94 -4.18 -9.22
N GLY A 16 -24.63 -4.08 -9.52
CA GLY A 16 -23.65 -3.38 -8.69
C GLY A 16 -23.73 -1.86 -8.78
N GLY A 17 -24.29 -1.32 -9.86
CA GLY A 17 -24.47 0.11 -10.09
C GLY A 17 -23.19 0.87 -10.47
N TYR A 18 -22.14 0.18 -10.93
CA TYR A 18 -20.90 0.79 -11.38
C TYR A 18 -20.28 0.03 -12.57
N GLY A 19 -19.40 0.69 -13.31
CA GLY A 19 -18.68 0.14 -14.45
C GLY A 19 -17.50 1.02 -14.87
N PHE A 20 -16.91 0.68 -16.01
CA PHE A 20 -15.78 1.40 -16.59
C PHE A 20 -16.03 1.81 -18.04
N ILE A 21 -15.60 3.03 -18.40
CA ILE A 21 -15.62 3.58 -19.77
C ILE A 21 -14.17 3.77 -20.22
N LEU A 22 -13.83 3.30 -21.41
CA LEU A 22 -12.58 3.58 -22.11
C LEU A 22 -12.74 4.91 -22.84
N PRO A 23 -12.03 5.99 -22.46
CA PRO A 23 -12.08 7.25 -23.20
C PRO A 23 -11.44 7.08 -24.58
N ASP A 24 -12.00 7.77 -25.59
CA ASP A 24 -11.40 7.79 -26.94
C ASP A 24 -10.09 8.57 -26.96
N GLU A 25 -10.03 9.64 -26.18
CA GLU A 25 -8.85 10.46 -25.93
C GLU A 25 -8.50 10.36 -24.43
N PRO A 26 -7.77 9.31 -24.00
CA PRO A 26 -7.31 9.16 -22.64
C PRO A 26 -6.30 10.26 -22.28
N ALA A 27 -6.46 10.88 -21.11
CA ALA A 27 -5.40 11.72 -20.54
C ALA A 27 -4.26 10.83 -19.99
N ASP A 28 -3.07 11.39 -19.78
CA ASP A 28 -1.90 10.63 -19.32
C ASP A 28 -2.17 9.94 -17.97
N GLY A 29 -2.15 8.60 -17.96
CA GLY A 29 -2.49 7.78 -16.78
C GLY A 29 -3.98 7.41 -16.62
N GLU A 30 -4.84 7.83 -17.54
CA GLU A 30 -6.30 7.61 -17.50
C GLU A 30 -6.72 6.48 -18.46
N GLU A 31 -6.31 5.24 -18.16
CA GLU A 31 -6.67 4.08 -19.00
C GLU A 31 -8.18 3.77 -18.96
N LYS A 32 -8.87 4.09 -17.85
CA LYS A 32 -10.29 3.78 -17.62
C LYS A 32 -10.96 4.83 -16.73
N LEU A 33 -12.18 5.21 -17.09
CA LEU A 33 -13.04 6.09 -16.30
C LEU A 33 -14.06 5.29 -15.52
N ILE A 34 -14.29 5.64 -14.26
CA ILE A 34 -15.35 5.01 -13.47
C ILE A 34 -16.69 5.62 -13.89
N VAL A 35 -17.72 4.80 -14.09
CA VAL A 35 -19.11 5.26 -14.23
C VAL A 35 -19.95 4.65 -13.13
N HIS A 36 -20.78 5.46 -12.49
CA HIS A 36 -21.72 5.03 -11.46
C HIS A 36 -23.16 5.21 -11.95
N ARG A 37 -24.12 4.45 -11.44
CA ARG A 37 -25.53 4.53 -11.84
C ARG A 37 -26.14 5.93 -11.66
N ARG A 38 -25.66 6.67 -10.65
CA ARG A 38 -26.06 8.06 -10.39
C ARG A 38 -25.47 9.07 -11.38
N SER A 39 -24.49 8.65 -12.16
CA SER A 39 -23.83 9.45 -13.20
C SER A 39 -24.50 9.33 -14.56
N LEU A 40 -25.49 8.44 -14.73
CA LEU A 40 -26.23 8.31 -15.97
C LEU A 40 -27.22 9.47 -16.12
N ARG A 41 -27.30 10.06 -17.32
CA ARG A 41 -28.23 11.16 -17.62
C ARG A 41 -29.70 10.75 -17.40
N SER A 42 -30.01 9.48 -17.63
CA SER A 42 -31.32 8.89 -17.37
C SER A 42 -31.19 7.66 -16.49
N VAL A 43 -32.01 7.59 -15.44
CA VAL A 43 -32.03 6.46 -14.49
C VAL A 43 -32.51 5.15 -15.14
N ALA A 44 -33.18 5.24 -16.29
CA ALA A 44 -33.62 4.11 -17.10
C ALA A 44 -32.58 3.65 -18.14
N LEU A 45 -31.46 4.36 -18.28
CA LEU A 45 -30.39 4.01 -19.21
C LEU A 45 -29.66 2.76 -18.72
N VAL A 46 -29.59 1.73 -19.57
CA VAL A 46 -28.81 0.51 -19.31
C VAL A 46 -27.61 0.51 -20.23
N LEU A 47 -26.41 0.62 -19.65
CA LEU A 47 -25.15 0.56 -20.40
C LEU A 47 -24.70 -0.89 -20.57
N ARG A 48 -24.21 -1.23 -21.76
CA ARG A 48 -23.66 -2.53 -22.12
C ARG A 48 -22.22 -2.37 -22.59
N SER A 49 -21.42 -3.42 -22.42
CA SER A 49 -20.06 -3.46 -22.95
C SER A 49 -20.09 -3.26 -24.47
N GLY A 50 -19.30 -2.29 -24.97
CA GLY A 50 -19.25 -1.88 -26.36
C GLY A 50 -20.09 -0.65 -26.73
N ASP A 51 -20.93 -0.13 -25.82
CA ASP A 51 -21.77 1.04 -26.10
C ASP A 51 -20.91 2.31 -26.27
N ARG A 52 -21.19 3.09 -27.32
CA ARG A 52 -20.64 4.44 -27.53
C ARG A 52 -21.36 5.43 -26.65
N VAL A 53 -20.60 6.15 -25.82
CA VAL A 53 -21.15 7.07 -24.82
C VAL A 53 -20.46 8.42 -24.83
N VAL A 54 -21.25 9.43 -24.50
CA VAL A 54 -20.83 10.81 -24.30
C VAL A 54 -21.01 11.15 -22.81
N TYR A 55 -20.00 11.77 -22.21
CA TYR A 55 -19.96 12.02 -20.76
C TYR A 55 -19.10 13.23 -20.41
N GLN A 56 -19.27 13.77 -19.21
CA GLN A 56 -18.38 14.78 -18.62
C GLN A 56 -17.39 14.12 -17.66
N LYS A 57 -16.22 14.71 -17.47
CA LYS A 57 -15.22 14.23 -16.51
C LYS A 57 -15.29 15.01 -15.20
N GLU A 58 -15.17 14.29 -14.08
CA GLU A 58 -15.08 14.86 -12.74
C GLU A 58 -14.04 14.11 -11.90
N SER A 59 -13.15 14.84 -11.22
CA SER A 59 -12.09 14.25 -10.40
C SER A 59 -12.63 13.86 -9.02
N VAL A 60 -12.40 12.62 -8.60
CA VAL A 60 -12.77 12.11 -7.27
C VAL A 60 -11.58 11.43 -6.59
N PRO A 61 -11.57 11.26 -5.25
CA PRO A 61 -10.43 10.69 -4.51
C PRO A 61 -9.98 9.27 -4.93
N ARG A 62 -10.76 8.57 -5.77
CA ARG A 62 -10.49 7.21 -6.28
C ARG A 62 -10.23 7.17 -7.80
N GLY A 63 -9.99 8.31 -8.45
CA GLY A 63 -9.72 8.41 -9.90
C GLY A 63 -10.68 9.39 -10.60
N THR A 64 -10.80 9.28 -11.93
CA THR A 64 -11.74 10.13 -12.69
C THR A 64 -13.09 9.44 -12.88
N LEU A 65 -14.16 10.14 -12.53
CA LEU A 65 -15.54 9.70 -12.67
C LEU A 65 -16.16 10.33 -13.93
N ALA A 66 -16.78 9.50 -14.76
CA ALA A 66 -17.66 9.93 -15.84
C ALA A 66 -19.02 10.33 -15.26
N THR A 67 -19.48 11.55 -15.55
CA THR A 67 -20.76 12.14 -15.11
C THR A 67 -21.61 12.56 -16.30
N ASP A 68 -22.94 12.60 -16.14
CA ASP A 68 -23.91 12.88 -17.20
C ASP A 68 -23.76 11.98 -18.46
N VAL A 69 -23.57 10.68 -18.23
CA VAL A 69 -23.30 9.66 -19.25
C VAL A 69 -24.58 9.32 -20.02
N HIS A 70 -24.52 9.34 -21.35
CA HIS A 70 -25.60 8.94 -22.26
C HIS A 70 -25.02 8.41 -23.58
N LEU A 71 -25.84 7.70 -24.37
CA LEU A 71 -25.40 7.15 -25.66
C LEU A 71 -25.08 8.28 -26.65
N GLU A 72 -24.04 8.08 -27.45
CA GLU A 72 -23.64 8.99 -28.53
C GLU A 72 -24.70 8.97 -29.65
N VAL A 73 -25.26 10.15 -29.95
CA VAL A 73 -26.17 10.34 -31.10
C VAL A 73 -25.31 10.69 -32.30
N PRO A 74 -25.43 10.00 -33.46
CA PRO A 74 -24.67 10.34 -34.65
C PRO A 74 -25.04 11.75 -35.15
N ASP A 75 -24.06 12.63 -35.30
CA ASP A 75 -24.23 13.92 -35.97
C ASP A 75 -24.26 13.71 -37.49
N GLU A 76 -25.37 14.10 -38.13
CA GLU A 76 -25.47 14.27 -39.57
C GLU A 76 -24.69 15.52 -39.99
N THR A 77 -23.58 15.37 -40.72
CA THR A 77 -23.15 16.37 -41.73
C THR A 77 -22.18 15.75 -42.71
N SER A 78 -22.52 15.93 -43.98
CA SER A 78 -21.98 15.31 -45.19
C SER A 78 -20.91 16.19 -45.85
N GLU A 79 -19.88 15.57 -46.44
CA GLU A 79 -19.21 16.13 -47.61
C GLU A 79 -18.64 15.02 -48.53
N SER A 80 -19.19 14.98 -49.76
CA SER A 80 -18.79 14.24 -50.96
C SER A 80 -18.94 12.70 -50.99
N SER A 81 -20.18 12.22 -51.08
CA SER A 81 -20.50 10.84 -51.49
C SER A 81 -20.56 10.72 -53.03
N GLU A 82 -19.46 10.33 -53.67
CA GLU A 82 -19.56 9.69 -54.98
C GLU A 82 -20.17 8.29 -54.77
N THR A 83 -21.43 8.11 -55.16
CA THR A 83 -22.06 6.79 -55.20
C THR A 83 -21.49 6.00 -56.38
N ARG A 84 -20.86 4.86 -56.09
CA ARG A 84 -20.27 3.94 -57.06
C ARG A 84 -21.00 2.61 -57.03
N ASP A 85 -20.98 1.90 -58.16
CA ASP A 85 -21.54 0.58 -58.33
C ASP A 85 -20.43 -0.48 -58.44
N GLY A 86 -20.74 -1.69 -57.96
CA GLY A 86 -19.79 -2.80 -57.98
C GLY A 86 -20.44 -4.13 -57.66
N THR A 87 -19.63 -5.18 -57.71
CA THR A 87 -20.05 -6.55 -57.34
C THR A 87 -19.25 -7.04 -56.15
N ILE A 88 -19.91 -7.69 -55.20
CA ILE A 88 -19.23 -8.28 -54.05
C ILE A 88 -18.31 -9.40 -54.51
N ALA A 89 -17.01 -9.26 -54.25
CA ALA A 89 -15.98 -10.19 -54.67
C ALA A 89 -15.73 -11.29 -53.62
N THR A 90 -15.64 -10.92 -52.34
CA THR A 90 -15.41 -11.87 -51.24
C THR A 90 -16.16 -11.45 -49.98
N ILE A 91 -16.54 -12.43 -49.15
CA ILE A 91 -17.19 -12.21 -47.85
C ILE A 91 -16.52 -13.10 -46.80
N GLU A 92 -16.16 -12.50 -45.67
CA GLU A 92 -15.67 -13.20 -44.47
C GLU A 92 -16.69 -13.07 -43.34
N THR A 93 -17.56 -14.07 -43.22
CA THR A 93 -18.69 -14.07 -42.28
C THR A 93 -18.26 -14.11 -40.82
N SER A 94 -17.04 -14.58 -40.51
CA SER A 94 -16.47 -14.60 -39.15
C SER A 94 -16.07 -13.22 -38.64
N LEU A 95 -15.76 -12.29 -39.56
CA LEU A 95 -15.36 -10.91 -39.25
C LEU A 95 -16.43 -9.88 -39.65
N SER A 96 -17.57 -10.35 -40.17
CA SER A 96 -18.68 -9.51 -40.66
C SER A 96 -18.22 -8.43 -41.65
N CYS A 97 -17.30 -8.77 -42.56
CA CYS A 97 -16.76 -7.87 -43.57
C CYS A 97 -16.53 -8.58 -44.91
N GLY A 98 -16.23 -7.80 -45.96
CA GLY A 98 -15.97 -8.33 -47.30
C GLY A 98 -15.28 -7.31 -48.22
N THR A 99 -15.10 -7.68 -49.49
CA THR A 99 -14.59 -6.79 -50.52
C THR A 99 -15.52 -6.70 -51.72
N ILE A 100 -15.57 -5.52 -52.33
CA ILE A 100 -16.32 -5.20 -53.54
C ILE A 100 -15.34 -4.86 -54.64
N ARG A 101 -15.63 -5.32 -55.84
CA ARG A 101 -14.94 -4.88 -57.05
C ARG A 101 -15.82 -3.83 -57.74
N ASP A 102 -15.33 -2.60 -57.84
CA ASP A 102 -16.06 -1.53 -58.51
C ASP A 102 -15.99 -1.65 -60.04
N SER A 103 -16.80 -0.86 -60.75
CA SER A 103 -16.86 -0.83 -62.22
C SER A 103 -15.54 -0.38 -62.89
N ALA A 104 -14.60 0.21 -62.14
CA ALA A 104 -13.26 0.55 -62.59
C ALA A 104 -12.19 -0.52 -62.27
N GLY A 105 -12.56 -1.61 -61.59
CA GLY A 105 -11.69 -2.73 -61.23
C GLY A 105 -10.94 -2.58 -59.90
N ALA A 106 -11.22 -1.54 -59.11
CA ALA A 106 -10.64 -1.34 -57.80
C ALA A 106 -11.31 -2.24 -56.74
N THR A 107 -10.53 -2.68 -55.75
CA THR A 107 -11.03 -3.49 -54.62
C THR A 107 -11.29 -2.59 -53.42
N ILE A 108 -12.52 -2.60 -52.93
CA ILE A 108 -13.04 -1.71 -51.89
C ILE A 108 -13.55 -2.56 -50.72
N PHE A 109 -13.12 -2.26 -49.50
CA PHE A 109 -13.52 -3.01 -48.31
C PHE A 109 -14.88 -2.55 -47.78
N PHE A 110 -15.71 -3.46 -47.28
CA PHE A 110 -16.96 -3.12 -46.61
C PHE A 110 -17.17 -3.94 -45.36
N SER A 111 -17.90 -3.38 -44.40
CA SER A 111 -18.38 -4.08 -43.20
C SER A 111 -19.88 -4.30 -43.33
N PHE A 112 -20.41 -5.39 -42.76
CA PHE A 112 -21.85 -5.63 -42.69
C PHE A 112 -22.57 -4.54 -41.89
N ALA A 113 -21.83 -3.81 -41.03
CA ALA A 113 -22.34 -2.63 -40.34
C ALA A 113 -22.71 -1.49 -41.29
N GLU A 114 -22.17 -1.46 -42.52
CA GLU A 114 -22.41 -0.43 -43.52
C GLU A 114 -23.56 -0.77 -44.49
N LEU A 115 -24.18 -1.96 -44.36
CA LEU A 115 -25.40 -2.31 -45.10
C LEU A 115 -26.57 -1.43 -44.66
N LEU A 116 -27.26 -0.83 -45.61
CA LEU A 116 -28.47 -0.04 -45.36
C LEU A 116 -29.64 -0.93 -44.91
N ASP A 117 -29.78 -2.10 -45.52
CA ASP A 117 -30.69 -3.15 -45.05
C ASP A 117 -29.96 -4.10 -44.09
N LYS A 118 -30.26 -3.99 -42.79
CA LYS A 118 -29.62 -4.77 -41.73
C LYS A 118 -30.03 -6.25 -41.73
N ASP A 119 -31.12 -6.60 -42.42
CA ASP A 119 -31.58 -7.98 -42.55
C ASP A 119 -31.08 -8.63 -43.85
N ALA A 120 -30.45 -7.86 -44.75
CA ALA A 120 -29.89 -8.36 -45.99
C ALA A 120 -28.62 -9.18 -45.74
N SER A 121 -28.54 -10.34 -46.38
CA SER A 121 -27.39 -11.25 -46.32
C SER A 121 -26.67 -11.20 -47.67
N PRO A 122 -25.71 -10.26 -47.87
CA PRO A 122 -24.98 -10.17 -49.13
C PRO A 122 -24.27 -11.49 -49.45
N GLN A 123 -24.23 -11.86 -50.72
CA GLN A 123 -23.44 -12.98 -51.23
C GLN A 123 -22.42 -12.53 -52.28
N PRO A 124 -21.30 -13.26 -52.45
CA PRO A 124 -20.38 -13.00 -53.54
C PRO A 124 -21.11 -13.06 -54.90
N GLY A 125 -20.95 -12.02 -55.71
CA GLY A 125 -21.64 -11.84 -56.99
C GLY A 125 -22.82 -10.86 -56.96
N ASP A 126 -23.31 -10.47 -55.79
CA ASP A 126 -24.41 -9.49 -55.69
C ASP A 126 -23.96 -8.10 -56.17
N ARG A 127 -24.84 -7.40 -56.89
CA ARG A 127 -24.65 -6.01 -57.29
C ARG A 127 -24.97 -5.08 -56.14
N VAL A 128 -24.08 -4.15 -55.87
CA VAL A 128 -24.20 -3.18 -54.79
C VAL A 128 -23.90 -1.77 -55.28
N THR A 129 -24.62 -0.80 -54.71
CA THR A 129 -24.30 0.63 -54.80
C THR A 129 -23.85 1.13 -53.44
N PHE A 130 -22.79 1.94 -53.41
CA PHE A 130 -22.16 2.37 -52.16
C PHE A 130 -21.37 3.65 -52.34
N THR A 131 -21.08 4.34 -51.25
CA THR A 131 -20.27 5.55 -51.24
C THR A 131 -18.85 5.22 -50.79
N VAL A 132 -17.84 5.78 -51.45
CA VAL A 132 -16.43 5.48 -51.14
C VAL A 132 -15.85 6.51 -50.18
N VAL A 133 -15.31 6.03 -49.06
CA VAL A 133 -14.59 6.83 -48.08
C VAL A 133 -13.16 6.31 -47.98
N LYS A 134 -12.17 7.20 -48.01
CA LYS A 134 -10.76 6.85 -47.85
C LYS A 134 -10.36 6.97 -46.38
N ASN A 135 -9.78 5.91 -45.82
CA ASN A 135 -9.22 5.91 -44.47
C ASN A 135 -7.76 5.41 -44.47
N GLU A 136 -7.13 5.31 -43.30
CA GLU A 136 -5.73 4.88 -43.13
C GLU A 136 -5.46 3.44 -43.61
N LEU A 137 -6.50 2.63 -43.82
CA LEU A 137 -6.44 1.23 -44.25
C LEU A 137 -6.79 1.02 -45.74
N GLY A 138 -7.23 2.06 -46.45
CA GLY A 138 -7.56 2.00 -47.88
C GLY A 138 -8.92 2.62 -48.22
N PHE A 139 -9.53 2.15 -49.32
CA PHE A 139 -10.87 2.57 -49.74
C PHE A 139 -11.92 1.68 -49.05
N GLN A 140 -12.85 2.31 -48.34
CA GLN A 140 -13.95 1.64 -47.65
C GLN A 140 -15.30 2.08 -48.24
N ALA A 141 -16.21 1.14 -48.41
CA ALA A 141 -17.58 1.37 -48.82
C ALA A 141 -18.47 1.68 -47.61
N ARG A 142 -19.31 2.72 -47.75
CA ARG A 142 -20.38 3.10 -46.82
C ARG A 142 -21.73 3.15 -47.54
N ASP A 143 -22.80 3.17 -46.77
CA ASP A 143 -24.19 3.22 -47.27
C ASP A 143 -24.47 2.13 -48.33
N LEU A 144 -24.05 0.90 -48.04
CA LEU A 144 -24.10 -0.22 -48.98
C LEU A 144 -25.55 -0.67 -49.20
N SER A 145 -26.06 -0.51 -50.42
CA SER A 145 -27.38 -1.00 -50.85
C SER A 145 -27.24 -2.15 -51.84
N LEU A 146 -27.99 -3.23 -51.61
CA LEU A 146 -28.08 -4.36 -52.54
C LEU A 146 -29.14 -4.04 -53.60
N ASP A 147 -28.75 -4.06 -54.87
CA ASP A 147 -29.64 -3.71 -55.97
C ASP A 147 -30.58 -4.90 -56.27
N THR A 148 -31.76 -4.88 -55.66
CA THR A 148 -32.74 -5.98 -55.70
C THR A 148 -33.60 -6.00 -56.98
N SER A 149 -33.25 -5.20 -57.99
CA SER A 149 -34.02 -5.06 -59.23
C SER A 149 -33.69 -6.06 -60.35
N VAL A 150 -32.77 -7.02 -60.15
CA VAL A 150 -32.44 -8.06 -61.14
C VAL A 150 -32.31 -9.45 -60.49
N GLN A 151 -33.36 -9.96 -59.84
CA GLN A 151 -33.50 -11.40 -59.54
C GLN A 151 -34.97 -11.91 -59.65
N ALA A 152 -35.76 -11.32 -60.55
CA ALA A 152 -36.85 -12.05 -61.19
C ALA A 152 -36.30 -12.57 -62.52
N GLU A 153 -36.45 -13.87 -62.79
CA GLU A 153 -35.90 -14.60 -63.95
C GLU A 153 -34.48 -15.18 -63.82
N SER A 154 -34.26 -16.04 -62.82
CA SER A 154 -33.68 -17.38 -63.04
C SER A 154 -33.37 -18.06 -61.69
N ARG A 155 -34.38 -18.63 -61.03
CA ARG A 155 -34.16 -19.64 -59.99
C ARG A 155 -34.93 -20.90 -60.36
N GLY A 156 -34.36 -21.63 -61.30
CA GLY A 156 -34.60 -23.06 -61.44
C GLY A 156 -33.85 -23.81 -60.34
N THR A 157 -34.63 -24.49 -59.50
CA THR A 157 -34.32 -25.75 -58.81
C THR A 157 -33.10 -25.84 -57.88
N ASP A 158 -33.45 -25.92 -56.58
CA ASP A 158 -32.97 -26.87 -55.58
C ASP A 158 -31.77 -26.55 -54.65
N ARG A 159 -32.17 -26.07 -53.45
CA ARG A 159 -31.72 -26.43 -52.08
C ARG A 159 -30.52 -25.71 -51.45
N GLU A 160 -30.82 -24.62 -50.74
CA GLU A 160 -30.07 -24.07 -49.58
C GLU A 160 -30.51 -24.74 -48.24
N PRO A 161 -29.66 -24.74 -47.18
CA PRO A 161 -29.98 -25.36 -45.88
C PRO A 161 -30.68 -24.39 -44.88
N VAL A 162 -31.91 -24.73 -44.48
CA VAL A 162 -32.88 -23.92 -43.70
C VAL A 162 -32.61 -23.80 -42.17
N ALA A 163 -31.49 -24.33 -41.64
CA ALA A 163 -31.36 -24.61 -40.19
C ALA A 163 -31.07 -23.45 -39.19
N PRO A 164 -30.34 -22.35 -39.50
CA PRO A 164 -29.85 -21.43 -38.46
C PRO A 164 -30.83 -20.32 -37.98
N LYS A 165 -31.71 -19.78 -38.84
CA LYS A 165 -32.67 -18.70 -38.44
C LYS A 165 -33.73 -19.19 -37.44
N ALA A 166 -34.29 -20.38 -37.70
CA ALA A 166 -35.31 -20.99 -36.83
C ALA A 166 -34.79 -21.32 -35.42
N ALA A 167 -33.51 -21.67 -35.29
CA ALA A 167 -32.87 -21.91 -33.99
C ALA A 167 -32.76 -20.63 -33.14
N ALA A 168 -32.42 -19.51 -33.78
CA ALA A 168 -32.29 -18.20 -33.13
C ALA A 168 -33.65 -17.64 -32.66
N GLU A 169 -34.71 -17.82 -33.46
CA GLU A 169 -36.08 -17.44 -33.09
C GLU A 169 -36.59 -18.22 -31.87
N ILE A 170 -36.37 -19.54 -31.83
CA ILE A 170 -36.76 -20.37 -30.69
C ILE A 170 -35.97 -19.99 -29.44
N LEU A 171 -34.67 -19.69 -29.57
CA LEU A 171 -33.84 -19.21 -28.47
C LEU A 171 -34.37 -17.87 -27.90
N ALA A 172 -34.72 -16.91 -28.77
CA ALA A 172 -35.28 -15.63 -28.35
C ALA A 172 -36.61 -15.79 -27.61
N GLN A 173 -37.51 -16.64 -28.11
CA GLN A 173 -38.78 -16.96 -27.45
C GLN A 173 -38.55 -17.63 -26.09
N ALA A 174 -37.59 -18.56 -25.99
CA ALA A 174 -37.27 -19.24 -24.74
C ALA A 174 -36.65 -18.30 -23.69
N ILE A 175 -35.82 -17.34 -24.11
CA ILE A 175 -35.27 -16.29 -23.24
C ILE A 175 -36.38 -15.36 -22.75
N LEU A 176 -37.28 -14.93 -23.64
CA LEU A 176 -38.40 -14.05 -23.29
C LEU A 176 -39.37 -14.73 -22.31
N ALA A 177 -39.71 -16.00 -22.54
CA ALA A 177 -40.51 -16.79 -21.60
C ALA A 177 -39.81 -16.97 -20.24
N ARG A 178 -38.48 -17.17 -20.23
CA ARG A 178 -37.67 -17.23 -19.00
C ARG A 178 -37.73 -15.92 -18.22
N ASP A 179 -37.54 -14.79 -18.91
CA ASP A 179 -37.48 -13.47 -18.30
C ASP A 179 -38.86 -13.04 -17.77
N ASN A 180 -39.93 -13.47 -18.43
CA ASN A 180 -41.32 -13.36 -17.96
C ASN A 180 -41.70 -14.37 -16.86
N ARG A 181 -40.74 -15.16 -16.34
CA ARG A 181 -40.94 -16.20 -15.31
C ARG A 181 -41.88 -17.35 -15.72
N GLN A 182 -42.14 -17.54 -17.01
CA GLN A 182 -42.92 -18.64 -17.57
C GLN A 182 -42.03 -19.88 -17.76
N PHE A 183 -41.52 -20.43 -16.66
CA PHE A 183 -40.46 -21.45 -16.71
C PHE A 183 -40.86 -22.76 -17.40
N ALA A 184 -42.12 -23.20 -17.28
CA ALA A 184 -42.59 -24.41 -17.94
C ALA A 184 -42.69 -24.23 -19.48
N GLU A 185 -43.01 -23.02 -19.93
CA GLU A 185 -43.03 -22.67 -21.34
C GLU A 185 -41.62 -22.52 -21.89
N ALA A 186 -40.74 -21.84 -21.15
CA ALA A 186 -39.32 -21.73 -21.48
C ALA A 186 -38.66 -23.12 -21.59
N GLU A 187 -38.94 -24.04 -20.66
CA GLU A 187 -38.44 -25.42 -20.66
C GLU A 187 -38.86 -26.18 -21.93
N ARG A 188 -40.15 -26.12 -22.30
CA ARG A 188 -40.66 -26.69 -23.56
C ARG A 188 -40.00 -26.07 -24.79
N LEU A 189 -39.80 -24.76 -24.79
CA LEU A 189 -39.17 -24.05 -25.91
C LEU A 189 -37.68 -24.41 -26.06
N TYR A 190 -36.94 -24.53 -24.95
CA TYR A 190 -35.56 -24.98 -24.94
C TYR A 190 -35.43 -26.45 -25.37
N GLU A 191 -36.31 -27.35 -24.91
CA GLU A 191 -36.32 -28.76 -25.32
C GLU A 191 -36.64 -28.90 -26.80
N ARG A 192 -37.69 -28.22 -27.28
CA ARG A 192 -38.06 -28.19 -28.70
C ARG A 192 -36.93 -27.62 -29.56
N GLY A 193 -36.25 -26.58 -29.07
CA GLY A 193 -35.09 -25.99 -29.72
C GLY A 193 -33.94 -26.99 -29.84
N LEU A 194 -33.56 -27.65 -28.74
CA LEU A 194 -32.48 -28.63 -28.72
C LEU A 194 -32.79 -29.90 -29.50
N GLU A 195 -34.05 -30.30 -29.65
CA GLU A 195 -34.45 -31.46 -30.46
C GLU A 195 -34.46 -31.16 -31.96
N LYS A 196 -34.97 -29.99 -32.37
CA LYS A 196 -35.14 -29.65 -33.79
C LYS A 196 -33.90 -28.99 -34.40
N PHE A 197 -33.26 -28.11 -33.64
CA PHE A 197 -32.12 -27.32 -34.09
C PHE A 197 -31.11 -27.19 -32.94
N PRO A 198 -30.40 -28.29 -32.58
CA PRO A 198 -29.46 -28.26 -31.48
C PRO A 198 -28.40 -27.18 -31.75
N THR A 199 -28.18 -26.30 -30.77
CA THR A 199 -27.07 -25.34 -30.79
C THR A 199 -26.42 -25.25 -29.41
N VAL A 200 -25.14 -24.88 -29.37
CA VAL A 200 -24.39 -24.68 -28.13
C VAL A 200 -25.02 -23.58 -27.28
N GLN A 201 -25.55 -22.52 -27.90
CA GLN A 201 -26.13 -21.39 -27.19
C GLN A 201 -27.49 -21.73 -26.54
N LEU A 202 -28.31 -22.57 -27.19
CA LEU A 202 -29.51 -23.15 -26.56
C LEU A 202 -29.14 -24.03 -25.37
N ALA A 203 -28.09 -24.86 -25.51
CA ALA A 203 -27.61 -25.75 -24.46
C ALA A 203 -27.14 -24.99 -23.22
N THR A 204 -26.26 -23.99 -23.39
CA THR A 204 -25.74 -23.19 -22.27
C THR A 204 -26.83 -22.35 -21.60
N SER A 205 -27.77 -21.79 -22.38
CA SER A 205 -28.86 -20.97 -21.85
C SER A 205 -29.88 -21.80 -21.07
N TYR A 206 -30.22 -22.99 -21.56
CA TYR A 206 -31.12 -23.90 -20.87
C TYR A 206 -30.52 -24.43 -19.57
N ALA A 207 -29.26 -24.88 -19.61
CA ALA A 207 -28.57 -25.37 -18.42
C ALA A 207 -28.35 -24.25 -17.37
N ALA A 208 -28.07 -23.02 -17.80
CA ALA A 208 -27.99 -21.86 -16.91
C ALA A 208 -29.33 -21.54 -16.23
N MET A 209 -30.45 -21.64 -16.95
CA MET A 209 -31.79 -21.49 -16.37
C MET A 209 -32.02 -22.51 -15.24
N GLN A 210 -31.73 -23.79 -15.49
CA GLN A 210 -31.94 -24.83 -14.49
C GLN A 210 -30.99 -24.68 -13.29
N LYS A 211 -29.74 -24.24 -13.52
CA LYS A 211 -28.79 -23.89 -12.44
C LYS A 211 -29.34 -22.78 -11.55
N ASN A 212 -29.89 -21.72 -12.13
CA ASN A 212 -30.46 -20.58 -11.39
C ASN A 212 -31.71 -20.98 -10.58
N ARG A 213 -32.41 -22.04 -10.99
CA ARG A 213 -33.52 -22.66 -10.24
C ARG A 213 -33.05 -23.69 -9.21
N ASN A 214 -31.74 -23.78 -8.95
CA ASN A 214 -31.09 -24.75 -8.08
C ASN A 214 -31.31 -26.22 -8.48
N ARG A 215 -31.70 -26.49 -9.74
CA ARG A 215 -31.90 -27.84 -10.30
C ARG A 215 -30.62 -28.35 -10.94
N ARG A 216 -29.57 -28.53 -10.12
CA ARG A 216 -28.21 -28.85 -10.60
C ARG A 216 -28.13 -30.20 -11.34
N ALA A 217 -28.89 -31.20 -10.91
CA ALA A 217 -28.92 -32.51 -11.56
C ALA A 217 -29.53 -32.45 -12.97
N GLU A 218 -30.59 -31.66 -13.17
CA GLU A 218 -31.21 -31.45 -14.48
C GLU A 218 -30.26 -30.66 -15.41
N ALA A 219 -29.62 -29.61 -14.89
CA ALA A 219 -28.59 -28.87 -15.62
C ALA A 219 -27.44 -29.78 -16.08
N MET A 220 -27.00 -30.71 -15.23
CA MET A 220 -25.95 -31.68 -15.58
C MET A 220 -26.40 -32.66 -16.68
N ARG A 221 -27.64 -33.15 -16.62
CA ARG A 221 -28.21 -33.99 -17.69
C ARG A 221 -28.26 -33.25 -19.03
N ILE A 222 -28.62 -31.97 -19.00
CA ILE A 222 -28.64 -31.12 -20.21
C ILE A 222 -27.22 -31.01 -20.78
N TYR A 223 -26.22 -30.73 -19.94
CA TYR A 223 -24.83 -30.69 -20.41
C TYR A 223 -24.37 -32.04 -20.98
N GLN A 224 -24.64 -33.16 -20.32
CA GLN A 224 -24.29 -34.49 -20.82
C GLN A 224 -24.94 -34.79 -22.18
N LYS A 225 -26.24 -34.51 -22.33
CA LYS A 225 -26.97 -34.65 -23.60
C LYS A 225 -26.33 -33.78 -24.68
N CYS A 226 -26.00 -32.54 -24.37
CA CYS A 226 -25.45 -31.59 -25.35
C CYS A 226 -23.97 -31.86 -25.68
N ILE A 227 -23.17 -32.37 -24.75
CA ILE A 227 -21.79 -32.81 -25.02
C ILE A 227 -21.79 -34.00 -26.00
N ALA A 228 -22.77 -34.91 -25.90
CA ALA A 228 -22.94 -35.99 -26.87
C ALA A 228 -23.30 -35.48 -28.27
N LEU A 229 -24.07 -34.39 -28.37
CA LEU A 229 -24.43 -33.74 -29.63
C LEU A 229 -23.30 -32.87 -30.21
N PHE A 230 -22.45 -32.31 -29.35
CA PHE A 230 -21.35 -31.40 -29.73
C PHE A 230 -19.99 -31.90 -29.19
N PRO A 231 -19.46 -33.02 -29.70
CA PRO A 231 -18.27 -33.66 -29.14
C PRO A 231 -17.01 -32.79 -29.20
N ASN A 232 -16.91 -31.84 -30.12
CA ASN A 232 -15.73 -30.98 -30.30
C ASN A 232 -15.85 -29.59 -29.63
N ASN A 233 -16.92 -29.33 -28.87
CA ASN A 233 -17.10 -28.03 -28.21
C ASN A 233 -16.41 -27.99 -26.83
N SER A 234 -15.45 -27.08 -26.67
CA SER A 234 -14.71 -26.88 -25.41
C SER A 234 -15.53 -26.11 -24.35
N LYS A 235 -16.35 -25.14 -24.75
CA LYS A 235 -17.16 -24.31 -23.83
C LYS A 235 -18.16 -25.13 -23.03
N LEU A 236 -18.85 -26.09 -23.66
CA LEU A 236 -19.78 -26.97 -22.96
C LEU A 236 -19.10 -27.82 -21.88
N ARG A 237 -17.82 -28.18 -22.08
CA ARG A 237 -17.04 -28.93 -21.10
C ARG A 237 -16.54 -28.07 -19.94
N ASP A 238 -16.19 -26.82 -20.21
CA ASP A 238 -15.87 -25.84 -19.16
C ASP A 238 -17.09 -25.63 -18.24
N ASP A 239 -18.25 -25.32 -18.83
CA ASP A 239 -19.50 -25.11 -18.08
C ASP A 239 -19.95 -26.36 -17.31
N ALA A 240 -19.82 -27.55 -17.91
CA ALA A 240 -20.11 -28.83 -17.26
C ALA A 240 -19.13 -29.14 -16.12
N GLY A 241 -17.83 -28.89 -16.32
CA GLY A 241 -16.79 -29.07 -15.31
C GLY A 241 -17.00 -28.15 -14.10
N ASN A 242 -17.32 -26.87 -14.34
CA ASN A 242 -17.65 -25.92 -13.29
C ASN A 242 -18.90 -26.33 -12.50
N LEU A 243 -19.94 -26.84 -13.19
CA LEU A 243 -21.13 -27.36 -12.53
C LEU A 243 -20.81 -28.60 -11.68
N ALA A 244 -20.05 -29.57 -12.21
CA ALA A 244 -19.64 -30.78 -11.50
C ALA A 244 -18.84 -30.43 -10.23
N TYR A 245 -17.89 -29.48 -10.34
CA TYR A 245 -17.12 -28.99 -9.20
C TYR A 245 -18.01 -28.33 -8.13
N SER A 246 -19.00 -27.53 -8.55
CA SER A 246 -19.98 -26.91 -7.64
C SER A 246 -20.93 -27.91 -6.96
N MET A 247 -21.08 -29.11 -7.53
CA MET A 247 -21.82 -30.24 -6.95
C MET A 247 -20.95 -31.11 -6.03
N GLY A 248 -19.65 -30.81 -5.91
CA GLY A 248 -18.70 -31.58 -5.09
C GLY A 248 -18.05 -32.76 -5.81
N ASP A 249 -18.41 -33.05 -7.06
CA ASP A 249 -17.83 -34.16 -7.82
C ASP A 249 -16.54 -33.73 -8.53
N SER A 250 -15.43 -33.81 -7.79
CA SER A 250 -14.11 -33.40 -8.28
C SER A 250 -13.58 -34.33 -9.39
N ASN A 251 -13.96 -35.61 -9.38
CA ASN A 251 -13.50 -36.57 -10.38
C ASN A 251 -14.19 -36.35 -11.73
N LEU A 252 -15.50 -36.11 -11.70
CA LEU A 252 -16.25 -35.77 -12.91
C LEU A 252 -15.83 -34.42 -13.48
N ALA A 253 -15.57 -33.43 -12.61
CA ALA A 253 -15.04 -32.13 -13.02
C ALA A 253 -13.68 -32.25 -13.73
N LEU A 254 -12.74 -33.02 -13.17
CA LEU A 254 -11.43 -33.28 -13.80
C LEU A 254 -11.59 -33.89 -15.18
N ARG A 255 -12.47 -34.89 -15.36
CA ARG A 255 -12.72 -35.50 -16.68
C ARG A 255 -13.17 -34.46 -17.72
N TYR A 256 -14.15 -33.62 -17.38
CA TYR A 256 -14.62 -32.59 -18.31
C TYR A 256 -13.55 -31.55 -18.62
N PHE A 257 -12.77 -31.10 -17.63
CA PHE A 257 -11.71 -30.14 -17.87
C PHE A 257 -10.53 -30.72 -18.66
N GLU A 258 -10.15 -31.99 -18.44
CA GLU A 258 -9.12 -32.69 -19.21
C GLU A 258 -9.54 -32.90 -20.68
N GLU A 259 -10.81 -33.28 -20.90
CA GLU A 259 -11.37 -33.35 -22.26
C GLU A 259 -11.41 -31.96 -22.94
N GLY A 260 -11.81 -30.92 -22.19
CA GLY A 260 -11.84 -29.54 -22.66
C GLY A 260 -10.46 -29.01 -23.03
N LEU A 261 -9.44 -29.32 -22.21
CA LEU A 261 -8.04 -28.99 -22.45
C LEU A 261 -7.52 -29.67 -23.72
N ARG A 262 -7.83 -30.96 -23.93
CA ARG A 262 -7.44 -31.69 -25.15
C ARG A 262 -8.00 -31.03 -26.41
N LEU A 263 -9.27 -30.64 -26.39
CA LEU A 263 -9.92 -29.95 -27.50
C LEU A 263 -9.35 -28.54 -27.72
N ALA A 264 -9.05 -27.82 -26.63
CA ALA A 264 -8.47 -26.49 -26.72
C ALA A 264 -7.11 -26.50 -27.44
N ARG A 265 -6.27 -27.51 -27.14
CA ARG A 265 -4.97 -27.74 -27.80
C ARG A 265 -5.10 -28.14 -29.26
N GLN A 266 -6.08 -28.98 -29.59
CA GLN A 266 -6.31 -29.43 -30.98
C GLN A 266 -6.79 -28.30 -31.89
N ASN A 267 -7.56 -27.36 -31.35
CA ASN A 267 -8.19 -26.28 -32.11
C ASN A 267 -7.41 -24.95 -32.04
N GLU A 268 -6.19 -24.94 -31.47
CA GLU A 268 -5.36 -23.73 -31.24
C GLU A 268 -6.13 -22.56 -30.59
N THR A 269 -7.08 -22.87 -29.72
CA THR A 269 -7.95 -21.85 -29.10
C THR A 269 -7.31 -21.22 -27.86
N ALA A 270 -7.58 -19.92 -27.63
CA ALA A 270 -7.04 -19.13 -26.51
C ALA A 270 -7.52 -19.55 -25.10
N ASN A 271 -8.28 -20.66 -24.95
CA ASN A 271 -8.91 -21.06 -23.70
C ASN A 271 -8.13 -22.10 -22.90
N GLU A 272 -6.94 -22.54 -23.36
CA GLU A 272 -6.12 -23.54 -22.66
C GLU A 272 -5.80 -23.14 -21.21
N GLY A 273 -5.48 -21.87 -20.96
CA GLY A 273 -5.16 -21.38 -19.61
C GLY A 273 -6.31 -21.55 -18.62
N ILE A 274 -7.56 -21.40 -19.05
CA ILE A 274 -8.76 -21.52 -18.19
C ILE A 274 -8.89 -22.95 -17.66
N PHE A 275 -8.73 -23.95 -18.54
CA PHE A 275 -8.80 -25.35 -18.15
C PHE A 275 -7.67 -25.76 -17.22
N LEU A 276 -6.44 -25.30 -17.49
CA LEU A 276 -5.29 -25.57 -16.64
C LEU A 276 -5.50 -24.99 -15.22
N LEU A 277 -5.99 -23.76 -15.11
CA LEU A 277 -6.32 -23.16 -13.81
C LEU A 277 -7.41 -23.95 -13.07
N ALA A 278 -8.47 -24.37 -13.76
CA ALA A 278 -9.55 -25.16 -13.16
C ALA A 278 -9.06 -26.52 -12.62
N ILE A 279 -8.24 -27.24 -13.41
CA ILE A 279 -7.61 -28.50 -13.02
C ILE A 279 -6.70 -28.30 -11.80
N ALA A 280 -5.84 -27.27 -11.83
CA ALA A 280 -4.93 -26.97 -10.73
C ALA A 280 -5.68 -26.68 -9.42
N ARG A 281 -6.75 -25.88 -9.47
CA ARG A 281 -7.60 -25.58 -8.31
C ARG A 281 -8.23 -26.84 -7.69
N ILE A 282 -8.65 -27.81 -8.50
CA ILE A 282 -9.18 -29.08 -8.00
C ILE A 282 -8.08 -29.86 -7.27
N TYR A 283 -6.90 -29.99 -7.86
CA TYR A 283 -5.80 -30.71 -7.23
C TYR A 283 -5.32 -30.04 -5.93
N ILE A 284 -5.30 -28.71 -5.87
CA ILE A 284 -5.06 -27.96 -4.62
C ILE A 284 -6.07 -28.35 -3.54
N LYS A 285 -7.36 -28.41 -3.88
CA LYS A 285 -8.43 -28.74 -2.94
C LYS A 285 -8.34 -30.19 -2.43
N LYS A 286 -7.89 -31.13 -3.25
CA LYS A 286 -7.67 -32.53 -2.83
C LYS A 286 -6.51 -32.67 -1.84
N GLY A 287 -5.47 -31.86 -2.00
CA GLY A 287 -4.50 -31.57 -0.93
C GLY A 287 -3.51 -32.67 -0.55
N THR A 288 -3.53 -33.85 -1.17
CA THR A 288 -2.51 -34.89 -0.96
C THR A 288 -1.17 -34.49 -1.61
N HIS A 289 -0.04 -35.04 -1.16
CA HIS A 289 1.28 -34.70 -1.72
C HIS A 289 1.33 -34.92 -3.25
N LEU A 290 0.77 -36.03 -3.73
CA LEU A 290 0.69 -36.33 -5.16
C LEU A 290 -0.24 -35.36 -5.91
N ASP A 291 -1.38 -35.00 -5.33
CA ASP A 291 -2.29 -34.03 -5.93
C ASP A 291 -1.63 -32.63 -6.00
N LEU A 292 -0.94 -32.19 -4.94
CA LEU A 292 -0.24 -30.90 -4.93
C LEU A 292 0.89 -30.83 -5.96
N LYS A 293 1.62 -31.94 -6.17
CA LYS A 293 2.63 -32.01 -7.24
C LYS A 293 1.98 -31.81 -8.62
N LYS A 294 0.86 -32.50 -8.88
CA LYS A 294 0.09 -32.31 -10.12
C LYS A 294 -0.45 -30.88 -10.25
N ALA A 295 -0.91 -30.28 -9.15
CA ALA A 295 -1.37 -28.89 -9.14
C ALA A 295 -0.25 -27.93 -9.57
N LEU A 296 0.96 -28.10 -9.01
CA LEU A 296 2.11 -27.27 -9.35
C LEU A 296 2.51 -27.41 -10.82
N GLU A 297 2.61 -28.63 -11.32
CA GLU A 297 2.89 -28.91 -12.75
C GLU A 297 1.85 -28.24 -13.66
N THR A 298 0.57 -28.28 -13.25
CA THR A 298 -0.53 -27.68 -14.00
C THR A 298 -0.50 -26.16 -13.95
N TYR A 299 -0.20 -25.54 -12.81
CA TYR A 299 -0.05 -24.08 -12.71
C TYR A 299 1.12 -23.56 -13.53
N GLN A 300 2.26 -24.26 -13.53
CA GLN A 300 3.41 -23.91 -14.36
C GLN A 300 3.08 -24.00 -15.86
N ALA A 301 2.29 -25.00 -16.27
CA ALA A 301 1.77 -25.07 -17.63
C ALA A 301 0.84 -23.88 -17.94
N ALA A 302 -0.05 -23.51 -17.01
CA ALA A 302 -0.94 -22.37 -17.17
C ALA A 302 -0.16 -21.05 -17.33
N GLU A 303 0.87 -20.84 -16.51
CA GLU A 303 1.73 -19.65 -16.58
C GLU A 303 2.42 -19.52 -17.93
N ARG A 304 2.98 -20.63 -18.47
CA ARG A 304 3.59 -20.64 -19.81
C ARG A 304 2.58 -20.28 -20.89
N VAL A 305 1.39 -20.87 -20.86
CA VAL A 305 0.34 -20.60 -21.86
C VAL A 305 -0.11 -19.14 -21.80
N LEU A 306 -0.31 -18.59 -20.61
CA LEU A 306 -0.73 -17.20 -20.41
C LEU A 306 0.35 -16.22 -20.86
N ALA A 307 1.63 -16.53 -20.64
CA ALA A 307 2.76 -15.72 -21.09
C ALA A 307 2.88 -15.61 -22.63
N HIS A 308 2.46 -16.64 -23.37
CA HIS A 308 2.52 -16.69 -24.84
C HIS A 308 1.22 -16.25 -25.53
N SER A 309 0.20 -15.84 -24.77
CA SER A 309 -1.07 -15.36 -25.34
C SER A 309 -0.88 -14.03 -26.10
N LYS A 310 -1.69 -13.79 -27.15
CA LYS A 310 -1.60 -12.59 -28.01
C LYS A 310 -1.72 -11.24 -27.25
N THR A 311 -2.20 -11.26 -26.01
CA THR A 311 -2.29 -10.11 -25.10
C THR A 311 -1.06 -9.92 -24.21
N GLY A 312 -0.06 -10.81 -24.25
CA GLY A 312 1.31 -10.63 -23.77
C GLY A 312 1.52 -10.25 -22.29
N LYS A 313 0.46 -10.18 -21.46
CA LYS A 313 0.52 -9.53 -20.13
C LYS A 313 -0.32 -10.17 -19.03
N GLN A 314 -0.98 -11.31 -19.26
CA GLN A 314 -1.85 -11.87 -18.22
C GLN A 314 -1.06 -12.76 -17.23
N ALA A 315 -0.68 -12.18 -16.10
CA ALA A 315 -0.15 -12.93 -14.96
C ALA A 315 -1.24 -13.84 -14.35
N LEU A 316 -0.82 -14.90 -13.65
CA LEU A 316 -1.75 -15.72 -12.86
C LEU A 316 -2.58 -14.83 -11.92
N PRO A 317 -3.89 -15.11 -11.73
CA PRO A 317 -4.67 -14.42 -10.72
C PRO A 317 -4.02 -14.54 -9.34
N ARG A 318 -4.09 -13.48 -8.52
CA ARG A 318 -3.39 -13.42 -7.21
C ARG A 318 -3.69 -14.62 -6.31
N SER A 319 -4.94 -15.10 -6.31
CA SER A 319 -5.34 -16.28 -5.54
C SER A 319 -4.69 -17.57 -6.03
N ASP A 320 -4.53 -17.73 -7.34
CA ASP A 320 -3.90 -18.90 -7.96
C ASP A 320 -2.39 -18.87 -7.77
N LEU A 321 -1.77 -17.69 -7.89
CA LEU A 321 -0.35 -17.49 -7.59
C LEU A 321 -0.03 -17.89 -6.14
N LEU A 322 -0.83 -17.43 -5.18
CA LEU A 322 -0.68 -17.80 -3.77
C LEU A 322 -0.89 -19.31 -3.57
N ALA A 323 -1.89 -19.92 -4.21
CA ALA A 323 -2.14 -21.36 -4.11
C ALA A 323 -0.98 -22.19 -4.68
N MET A 324 -0.41 -21.76 -5.81
CA MET A 324 0.77 -22.37 -6.42
C MET A 324 1.98 -22.28 -5.49
N GLN A 325 2.23 -21.09 -4.93
CA GLN A 325 3.32 -20.86 -3.98
C GLN A 325 3.17 -21.72 -2.71
N VAL A 326 1.98 -21.76 -2.13
CA VAL A 326 1.68 -22.62 -0.97
C VAL A 326 1.94 -24.08 -1.31
N ALA A 327 1.47 -24.56 -2.46
CA ALA A 327 1.72 -25.94 -2.89
C ALA A 327 3.22 -26.22 -3.03
N SER A 328 3.98 -25.29 -3.61
CA SER A 328 5.44 -25.42 -3.75
C SER A 328 6.15 -25.61 -2.40
N VAL A 329 5.75 -24.83 -1.38
CA VAL A 329 6.33 -24.95 -0.04
C VAL A 329 5.93 -26.27 0.63
N ARG A 330 4.67 -26.69 0.50
CA ARG A 330 4.15 -27.92 1.12
C ARG A 330 4.79 -29.19 0.55
N ILE A 331 5.06 -29.24 -0.75
CA ILE A 331 5.68 -30.43 -1.38
C ILE A 331 7.19 -30.49 -1.16
N GLN A 332 7.84 -29.34 -0.94
CA GLN A 332 9.29 -29.22 -0.87
C GLN A 332 9.88 -29.90 0.37
N HIS A 333 9.21 -29.79 1.51
CA HIS A 333 9.69 -30.37 2.76
C HIS A 333 8.53 -30.62 3.74
N HIS A 334 8.62 -31.69 4.56
CA HIS A 334 7.61 -32.06 5.58
C HIS A 334 7.26 -30.90 6.51
N ARG A 335 8.26 -30.23 7.09
CA ARG A 335 8.08 -28.98 7.88
C ARG A 335 7.31 -27.88 7.14
N GLY A 336 7.45 -27.76 5.81
CA GLY A 336 6.67 -26.81 5.02
C GLY A 336 5.17 -27.15 5.03
N ASN A 337 4.83 -28.43 4.95
CA ASN A 337 3.44 -28.89 5.07
C ASN A 337 2.89 -28.70 6.49
N VAL A 338 3.64 -29.12 7.51
CA VAL A 338 3.25 -28.97 8.92
C VAL A 338 3.07 -27.50 9.31
N ALA A 339 3.96 -26.62 8.84
CA ALA A 339 3.85 -25.17 9.03
C ALA A 339 2.54 -24.61 8.45
N PHE A 340 2.21 -24.99 7.21
CA PHE A 340 0.97 -24.58 6.56
C PHE A 340 -0.27 -25.07 7.34
N GLU A 341 -0.28 -26.34 7.76
CA GLU A 341 -1.38 -26.90 8.54
C GLU A 341 -1.56 -26.18 9.88
N PHE A 342 -0.45 -25.88 10.56
CA PHE A 342 -0.48 -25.11 11.81
C PHE A 342 -1.05 -23.70 11.59
N ILE A 343 -0.60 -22.99 10.54
CA ILE A 343 -1.11 -21.65 10.19
C ILE A 343 -2.62 -21.69 9.91
N GLN A 344 -3.10 -22.70 9.17
CA GLN A 344 -4.53 -22.87 8.90
C GLN A 344 -5.33 -23.22 10.15
N LYS A 345 -4.83 -24.13 11.01
CA LYS A 345 -5.48 -24.51 12.28
C LYS A 345 -5.52 -23.33 13.25
N ALA A 346 -4.47 -22.50 13.25
CA ALA A 346 -4.43 -21.26 13.98
C ALA A 346 -5.45 -20.25 13.42
N GLY A 347 -6.00 -20.47 12.24
CA GLY A 347 -7.04 -19.66 11.60
C GLY A 347 -6.52 -18.34 11.03
N PHE A 348 -5.23 -18.29 10.69
CA PHE A 348 -4.64 -17.16 9.99
C PHE A 348 -4.95 -17.21 8.50
N LYS A 349 -5.15 -16.03 7.91
CA LYS A 349 -5.26 -15.89 6.46
C LYS A 349 -3.88 -15.67 5.85
N MET A 350 -3.51 -16.53 4.90
CA MET A 350 -2.23 -16.42 4.19
C MET A 350 -2.27 -15.25 3.20
N LEU A 351 -1.28 -14.37 3.25
CA LEU A 351 -1.07 -13.28 2.29
C LEU A 351 0.01 -13.64 1.26
N ARG A 352 1.05 -14.35 1.70
CA ARG A 352 2.18 -14.78 0.84
C ARG A 352 2.78 -16.09 1.36
N ALA A 353 3.28 -16.91 0.43
CA ALA A 353 4.18 -18.02 0.71
C ALA A 353 5.33 -17.98 -0.31
N GLN A 354 6.57 -18.16 0.10
CA GLN A 354 7.70 -18.06 -0.82
C GLN A 354 8.86 -18.95 -0.37
N LEU A 355 9.32 -19.83 -1.26
CA LEU A 355 10.57 -20.57 -1.06
C LEU A 355 11.78 -19.62 -1.14
N PHE A 356 12.83 -19.91 -0.38
CA PHE A 356 14.10 -19.21 -0.57
C PHE A 356 14.71 -19.52 -1.93
N ASP A 357 15.65 -18.69 -2.38
CA ASP A 357 16.44 -18.92 -3.60
C ASP A 357 17.04 -20.33 -3.61
N GLN A 358 17.55 -20.76 -2.45
CA GLN A 358 17.86 -22.15 -2.19
C GLN A 358 16.63 -22.85 -1.58
N ALA A 359 15.79 -23.46 -2.42
CA ALA A 359 14.52 -24.09 -2.00
C ALA A 359 14.65 -25.18 -0.92
N THR A 360 15.84 -25.77 -0.74
CA THR A 360 16.11 -26.75 0.34
C THR A 360 16.44 -26.11 1.69
N ALA A 361 16.63 -24.80 1.75
CA ALA A 361 17.00 -24.09 2.97
C ALA A 361 15.79 -23.68 3.81
N GLY A 362 14.69 -23.25 3.18
CA GLY A 362 13.49 -22.82 3.89
C GLY A 362 12.48 -22.06 3.01
N ALA A 363 11.47 -21.52 3.67
CA ALA A 363 10.39 -20.73 3.09
C ALA A 363 9.92 -19.64 4.06
N ASP A 364 9.37 -18.55 3.51
CA ASP A 364 8.67 -17.50 4.26
C ASP A 364 7.16 -17.57 4.01
N PHE A 365 6.40 -17.39 5.08
CA PHE A 365 4.97 -17.12 5.03
C PHE A 365 4.71 -15.73 5.59
N VAL A 366 3.78 -15.01 4.98
CA VAL A 366 3.22 -13.79 5.55
C VAL A 366 1.74 -14.02 5.76
N VAL A 367 1.27 -13.80 6.99
CA VAL A 367 -0.12 -14.04 7.38
C VAL A 367 -0.76 -12.77 7.90
N GLU A 368 -2.06 -12.60 7.69
CA GLU A 368 -2.84 -11.49 8.22
C GLU A 368 -3.18 -11.74 9.70
N VAL A 369 -2.93 -10.73 10.55
CA VAL A 369 -3.32 -10.72 11.96
C VAL A 369 -4.55 -9.82 12.12
N ASP A 370 -5.72 -10.45 12.05
CA ASP A 370 -7.03 -9.81 12.25
C ASP A 370 -7.58 -10.01 13.68
N ARG A 371 -6.91 -10.83 14.48
CA ARG A 371 -7.39 -11.21 15.82
C ARG A 371 -7.10 -10.15 16.87
N PRO A 372 -8.13 -9.65 17.58
CA PRO A 372 -7.95 -8.70 18.68
C PRO A 372 -7.02 -9.24 19.77
N GLU A 373 -7.06 -10.54 20.09
CA GLU A 373 -6.23 -11.14 21.16
C GLU A 373 -4.73 -10.92 20.95
N LEU A 374 -4.22 -11.07 19.72
CA LEU A 374 -2.79 -10.91 19.43
C LEU A 374 -2.35 -9.45 19.48
N LEU A 375 -3.24 -8.55 19.05
CA LEU A 375 -3.03 -7.12 19.17
C LEU A 375 -3.08 -6.66 20.63
N GLU A 376 -4.09 -7.10 21.37
CA GLU A 376 -4.33 -6.69 22.76
C GLU A 376 -3.28 -7.24 23.72
N SER A 377 -2.86 -8.50 23.53
CA SER A 377 -1.94 -9.18 24.45
C SER A 377 -0.48 -8.95 24.10
N TYR A 378 -0.13 -8.91 22.81
CA TYR A 378 1.28 -8.87 22.37
C TYR A 378 1.65 -7.61 21.59
N GLY A 379 0.67 -6.76 21.26
CA GLY A 379 0.88 -5.58 20.42
C GLY A 379 1.19 -5.90 18.96
N ILE A 380 0.86 -7.11 18.49
CA ILE A 380 1.09 -7.56 17.11
C ILE A 380 -0.14 -7.18 16.27
N ALA A 381 0.05 -6.35 15.24
CA ALA A 381 -1.02 -6.00 14.30
C ALA A 381 -0.55 -6.18 12.84
N GLY A 382 -1.44 -6.06 11.85
CA GLY A 382 -1.05 -6.14 10.43
C GLY A 382 -0.64 -7.56 10.03
N GLY A 383 0.40 -7.72 9.21
CA GLY A 383 0.88 -9.06 8.86
C GLY A 383 1.94 -9.59 9.81
N LEU A 384 2.09 -10.91 9.89
CA LEU A 384 3.11 -11.59 10.69
C LEU A 384 4.00 -12.44 9.77
N LEU A 385 5.32 -12.26 9.89
CA LEU A 385 6.30 -13.08 9.19
C LEU A 385 6.52 -14.39 9.95
N ILE A 386 6.34 -15.50 9.24
CA ILE A 386 6.62 -16.85 9.73
C ILE A 386 7.65 -17.49 8.79
N ARG A 387 8.90 -17.60 9.26
CA ARG A 387 10.00 -18.21 8.50
C ARG A 387 10.16 -19.68 8.88
N CYS A 388 9.98 -20.58 7.93
CA CYS A 388 10.14 -22.01 8.13
C CYS A 388 11.49 -22.48 7.56
N PHE A 389 12.40 -22.93 8.43
CA PHE A 389 13.67 -23.51 8.00
C PHE A 389 13.54 -25.01 7.74
N PHE A 390 14.08 -25.44 6.61
CA PHE A 390 14.19 -26.86 6.21
C PHE A 390 15.55 -27.46 6.53
N LYS A 391 16.54 -26.62 6.80
CA LYS A 391 17.80 -27.04 7.43
C LYS A 391 17.65 -27.15 8.95
N SER A 392 18.54 -27.91 9.58
CA SER A 392 18.58 -28.07 11.03
C SER A 392 19.41 -26.98 11.71
N ASP A 393 20.54 -26.62 11.10
CA ASP A 393 21.44 -25.62 11.65
C ASP A 393 21.04 -24.21 11.24
N ILE A 394 20.74 -23.37 12.24
CA ILE A 394 20.41 -21.96 12.07
C ILE A 394 21.64 -21.13 12.41
N THR A 395 22.16 -20.43 11.41
CA THR A 395 23.35 -19.59 11.54
C THR A 395 22.96 -18.15 11.90
N ARG A 396 23.96 -17.35 12.30
CA ARG A 396 23.75 -15.92 12.52
C ARG A 396 23.28 -15.18 11.25
N SER A 397 23.78 -15.55 10.07
CA SER A 397 23.38 -14.96 8.80
C SER A 397 21.89 -15.20 8.50
N ASP A 398 21.33 -16.31 8.96
CA ASP A 398 19.90 -16.61 8.81
C ASP A 398 19.03 -15.67 9.65
N LEU A 399 19.45 -15.41 10.89
CA LEU A 399 18.77 -14.47 11.78
C LEU A 399 18.85 -13.04 11.24
N GLU A 400 20.02 -12.62 10.74
CA GLU A 400 20.19 -11.33 10.07
C GLU A 400 19.35 -11.23 8.78
N GLY A 401 19.10 -12.35 8.11
CA GLY A 401 18.17 -12.44 6.99
C GLY A 401 16.71 -12.18 7.40
N ILE A 402 16.31 -12.54 8.61
CA ILE A 402 14.97 -12.24 9.14
C ILE A 402 14.87 -10.73 9.41
N ASP A 403 15.89 -10.15 10.04
CA ASP A 403 15.94 -8.72 10.34
C ASP A 403 15.75 -7.87 9.07
N ARG A 404 16.42 -8.26 7.98
CA ARG A 404 16.29 -7.57 6.68
C ARG A 404 14.88 -7.66 6.11
N VAL A 405 14.28 -8.85 6.09
CA VAL A 405 12.93 -9.04 5.54
C VAL A 405 11.89 -8.33 6.40
N ALA A 406 11.96 -8.47 7.73
CA ALA A 406 11.04 -7.78 8.64
C ALA A 406 11.11 -6.27 8.47
N LYS A 407 12.31 -5.70 8.27
CA LYS A 407 12.47 -4.27 8.02
C LYS A 407 11.90 -3.82 6.67
N ILE A 408 12.26 -4.50 5.57
CA ILE A 408 11.82 -4.13 4.22
C ILE A 408 10.30 -4.25 4.09
N GLU A 409 9.74 -5.36 4.57
CA GLU A 409 8.30 -5.63 4.50
C GLU A 409 7.52 -4.79 5.52
N GLY A 410 8.15 -4.44 6.65
CA GLY A 410 7.62 -3.52 7.64
C GLY A 410 7.45 -2.10 7.10
N GLU A 411 8.42 -1.58 6.36
CA GLU A 411 8.33 -0.29 5.66
C GLU A 411 7.16 -0.25 4.67
N SER A 412 6.78 -1.39 4.08
CA SER A 412 5.62 -1.49 3.19
C SER A 412 4.27 -1.66 3.91
N GLY A 413 4.29 -1.81 5.25
CA GLY A 413 3.11 -2.10 6.07
C GLY A 413 2.60 -3.54 5.95
N LEU A 414 3.29 -4.42 5.21
CA LEU A 414 2.88 -5.81 4.98
C LEU A 414 3.12 -6.69 6.21
N VAL A 415 4.14 -6.41 7.01
CA VAL A 415 4.57 -7.22 8.16
C VAL A 415 4.79 -6.34 9.40
N ASP A 416 4.52 -6.87 10.59
CA ASP A 416 4.88 -6.27 11.87
C ASP A 416 6.40 -6.38 12.12
N GLU A 417 7.05 -5.25 12.33
CA GLU A 417 8.50 -5.19 12.54
C GLU A 417 8.95 -5.71 13.92
N GLN A 418 8.01 -5.99 14.83
CA GLN A 418 8.34 -6.27 16.22
C GLN A 418 8.48 -7.75 16.53
N VAL A 419 7.81 -8.62 15.77
CA VAL A 419 7.76 -10.05 16.04
C VAL A 419 7.85 -10.83 14.73
N ALA A 420 8.73 -11.82 14.70
CA ALA A 420 8.78 -12.83 13.65
C ALA A 420 8.76 -14.22 14.29
N ILE A 421 8.03 -15.15 13.67
CA ILE A 421 8.02 -16.55 14.10
C ILE A 421 9.03 -17.32 13.24
N VAL A 422 9.83 -18.20 13.87
CA VAL A 422 10.69 -19.14 13.15
C VAL A 422 10.27 -20.57 13.44
N ILE A 423 10.05 -21.36 12.40
CA ILE A 423 9.78 -22.79 12.53
C ILE A 423 11.08 -23.56 12.30
N VAL A 424 11.47 -24.35 13.29
CA VAL A 424 12.75 -25.09 13.33
C VAL A 424 12.52 -26.57 13.64
N SER A 425 13.47 -27.45 13.34
CA SER A 425 13.36 -28.89 13.65
C SER A 425 13.36 -29.13 15.14
N SER A 426 14.27 -28.46 15.84
CA SER A 426 14.48 -28.49 17.28
C SER A 426 15.07 -27.16 17.71
N LEU A 427 15.09 -26.92 19.02
CA LEU A 427 15.68 -25.71 19.60
C LEU A 427 16.90 -26.08 20.45
N PRO A 428 18.11 -26.13 19.87
CA PRO A 428 19.34 -26.33 20.64
C PRO A 428 19.58 -25.20 21.64
N GLU A 429 20.24 -25.49 22.77
CA GLU A 429 20.57 -24.49 23.80
C GLU A 429 21.35 -23.30 23.23
N THR A 430 22.28 -23.54 22.30
CA THR A 430 23.07 -22.48 21.65
C THR A 430 22.19 -21.49 20.85
N LEU A 431 21.20 -22.00 20.11
CA LEU A 431 20.24 -21.17 19.40
C LEU A 431 19.32 -20.45 20.38
N GLN A 432 18.82 -21.16 21.40
CA GLN A 432 17.97 -20.59 22.44
C GLN A 432 18.65 -19.42 23.16
N SER A 433 19.88 -19.59 23.64
CA SER A 433 20.66 -18.52 24.28
C SER A 433 20.92 -17.34 23.34
N THR A 434 21.14 -17.61 22.05
CA THR A 434 21.31 -16.56 21.04
C THR A 434 20.02 -15.75 20.85
N LEU A 435 18.87 -16.42 20.76
CA LEU A 435 17.56 -15.77 20.62
C LEU A 435 17.19 -14.99 21.89
N PHE A 436 17.44 -15.53 23.09
CA PHE A 436 17.23 -14.79 24.34
C PHE A 436 18.09 -13.53 24.42
N ARG A 437 19.39 -13.64 24.14
CA ARG A 437 20.29 -12.47 24.12
C ARG A 437 19.81 -11.40 23.12
N ARG A 438 19.23 -11.81 22.00
CA ARG A 438 18.66 -10.88 21.01
C ARG A 438 17.38 -10.20 21.50
N ILE A 439 16.48 -10.91 22.19
CA ILE A 439 15.23 -10.36 22.73
C ILE A 439 15.49 -9.43 23.92
N GLU A 440 16.51 -9.73 24.72
CA GLU A 440 16.94 -8.93 25.86
C GLU A 440 17.83 -7.74 25.46
N ASP A 441 18.28 -7.67 24.19
CA ASP A 441 19.10 -6.56 23.70
C ASP A 441 18.27 -5.27 23.59
N ARG A 442 18.56 -4.33 24.49
CA ARG A 442 17.89 -3.02 24.57
C ARG A 442 18.40 -2.00 23.55
N THR A 443 19.48 -2.32 22.83
CA THR A 443 20.18 -1.38 21.94
C THR A 443 19.73 -1.47 20.49
N ARG A 444 19.19 -2.61 20.07
CA ARG A 444 18.83 -2.88 18.68
C ARG A 444 17.32 -2.95 18.50
N SER A 445 16.80 -2.19 17.54
CA SER A 445 15.44 -2.35 17.06
C SER A 445 15.38 -3.48 16.03
N VAL A 446 15.53 -4.73 16.49
CA VAL A 446 15.30 -5.95 15.70
C VAL A 446 14.00 -6.62 16.13
N PRO A 447 13.34 -7.40 15.25
CA PRO A 447 12.17 -8.17 15.64
C PRO A 447 12.54 -9.20 16.74
N ALA A 448 11.63 -9.41 17.68
CA ALA A 448 11.68 -10.55 18.56
C ALA A 448 11.42 -11.82 17.75
N ILE A 449 12.40 -12.73 17.73
CA ILE A 449 12.32 -13.98 16.98
C ILE A 449 11.81 -15.05 17.94
N VAL A 450 10.59 -15.53 17.67
CA VAL A 450 9.90 -16.53 18.49
C VAL A 450 9.99 -17.89 17.80
N PRO A 451 10.74 -18.85 18.35
CA PRO A 451 10.87 -20.18 17.75
C PRO A 451 9.67 -21.06 18.08
N LEU A 452 9.21 -21.80 17.06
CA LEU A 452 8.32 -22.94 17.16
C LEU A 452 9.02 -24.17 16.61
N THR A 453 9.04 -25.25 17.39
CA THR A 453 9.64 -26.52 16.98
C THR A 453 8.65 -27.37 16.19
N GLN A 454 9.14 -28.20 15.28
CA GLN A 454 8.30 -29.14 14.51
C GLN A 454 7.43 -30.01 15.44
N SER A 455 7.99 -30.48 16.56
CA SER A 455 7.26 -31.29 17.54
C SER A 455 6.07 -30.55 18.16
N GLU A 456 6.21 -29.25 18.46
CA GLU A 456 5.10 -28.42 18.98
C GLU A 456 3.99 -28.26 17.93
N LEU A 457 4.33 -28.11 16.65
CA LEU A 457 3.34 -28.02 15.58
C LEU A 457 2.57 -29.34 15.38
N GLU A 458 3.27 -30.47 15.43
CA GLU A 458 2.69 -31.80 15.16
C GLU A 458 1.79 -32.28 16.31
N THR A 459 2.16 -31.97 17.56
CA THR A 459 1.43 -32.40 18.76
C THR A 459 0.32 -31.43 19.19
N SER A 460 0.25 -30.25 18.59
CA SER A 460 -0.72 -29.22 18.93
C SER A 460 -2.16 -29.65 18.61
N LEU A 461 -2.98 -29.75 19.66
CA LEU A 461 -4.43 -29.94 19.55
C LEU A 461 -5.15 -28.63 19.23
N ASP A 462 -4.66 -27.53 19.80
CA ASP A 462 -5.11 -26.16 19.55
C ASP A 462 -3.90 -25.29 19.19
N ALA A 463 -3.77 -25.02 17.89
CA ALA A 463 -2.65 -24.27 17.34
C ALA A 463 -2.51 -22.86 17.95
N MET A 464 -3.63 -22.23 18.31
CA MET A 464 -3.59 -20.91 18.93
C MET A 464 -3.17 -20.95 20.38
N ALA A 465 -3.67 -21.91 21.15
CA ALA A 465 -3.25 -22.08 22.53
C ALA A 465 -1.74 -22.39 22.61
N THR A 466 -1.23 -23.22 21.69
CA THR A 466 0.20 -23.48 21.54
C THR A 466 0.96 -22.20 21.20
N LEU A 467 0.51 -21.46 20.18
CA LEU A 467 1.15 -20.19 19.80
C LEU A 467 1.19 -19.20 20.98
N ARG A 468 0.10 -19.05 21.72
CA ARG A 468 0.00 -18.17 22.89
C ARG A 468 1.02 -18.53 23.96
N THR A 469 1.11 -19.82 24.29
CA THR A 469 2.06 -20.34 25.29
C THR A 469 3.50 -19.99 24.91
N VAL A 470 3.85 -20.13 23.63
CA VAL A 470 5.18 -19.80 23.13
C VAL A 470 5.38 -18.27 23.11
N LEU A 471 4.41 -17.49 22.66
CA LEU A 471 4.50 -16.03 22.70
C LEU A 471 4.70 -15.51 24.14
N ASP A 472 3.98 -16.04 25.13
CA ASP A 472 4.15 -15.68 26.54
C ASP A 472 5.58 -15.98 27.03
N GLN A 473 6.09 -17.18 26.74
CA GLN A 473 7.42 -17.60 27.17
C GLN A 473 8.56 -16.71 26.62
N TRP A 474 8.39 -16.24 25.39
CA TRP A 474 9.43 -15.53 24.65
C TRP A 474 9.29 -14.02 24.74
N LEU A 475 8.10 -13.47 24.55
CA LEU A 475 7.88 -12.02 24.47
C LEU A 475 7.87 -11.34 25.84
N TYR A 476 7.59 -12.04 26.94
CA TYR A 476 7.58 -11.43 28.28
C TYR A 476 8.98 -11.11 28.83
N ARG A 477 10.04 -11.55 28.14
CA ARG A 477 11.44 -11.28 28.50
C ARG A 477 11.95 -9.93 28.01
N ARG A 478 11.27 -9.34 27.02
CA ARG A 478 11.72 -8.09 26.38
C ARG A 478 11.43 -6.89 27.28
N ASP A 479 12.24 -5.85 27.14
CA ASP A 479 11.95 -4.53 27.71
C ASP A 479 11.64 -3.52 26.60
N LEU A 480 10.36 -3.42 26.25
CA LEU A 480 9.82 -2.45 25.29
C LEU A 480 9.90 -1.01 25.79
N PHE A 481 10.15 -0.75 27.07
CA PHE A 481 10.34 0.61 27.60
C PHE A 481 11.78 1.08 27.42
N ALA A 482 12.77 0.18 27.50
CA ALA A 482 14.18 0.52 27.44
C ALA A 482 14.69 1.06 26.07
N LEU A 483 13.89 0.97 24.99
CA LEU A 483 14.32 1.47 23.68
C LEU A 483 14.62 2.98 23.75
N ASN A 484 15.86 3.32 23.40
CA ASN A 484 16.36 4.70 23.33
C ASN A 484 16.43 5.24 21.88
N SER A 485 16.08 4.42 20.89
CA SER A 485 16.07 4.82 19.48
C SER A 485 14.79 5.58 19.12
N PRO A 486 14.84 6.46 18.10
CA PRO A 486 13.64 7.08 17.55
C PRO A 486 12.59 6.03 17.12
N VAL A 487 11.32 6.36 17.31
CA VAL A 487 10.18 5.47 17.02
C VAL A 487 9.26 6.08 15.96
N SER A 488 8.67 5.23 15.12
CA SER A 488 7.68 5.58 14.10
C SER A 488 6.58 4.51 14.02
N GLY A 489 5.56 4.75 13.21
CA GLY A 489 4.44 3.86 12.99
C GLY A 489 3.71 3.55 14.30
N ARG A 490 3.53 2.26 14.59
CA ARG A 490 2.78 1.81 15.78
C ARG A 490 3.49 2.04 17.11
N ARG A 491 4.80 2.32 17.08
CA ARG A 491 5.57 2.66 18.27
C ARG A 491 5.56 4.18 18.55
N PHE A 492 4.98 4.97 17.66
CA PHE A 492 4.79 6.40 17.84
C PHE A 492 3.45 6.65 18.55
N PHE A 493 3.49 7.35 19.68
CA PHE A 493 2.33 7.58 20.52
C PHE A 493 2.03 9.08 20.66
N GLY A 494 0.75 9.43 20.48
CA GLY A 494 0.25 10.79 20.65
C GLY A 494 0.78 11.78 19.62
N ARG A 495 0.80 13.07 19.99
CA ARG A 495 1.39 14.17 19.20
C ARG A 495 0.70 14.44 17.87
N GLU A 496 -0.60 14.14 17.80
CA GLU A 496 -1.41 14.40 16.61
C GLU A 496 -1.44 15.88 16.24
N LYS A 497 -1.39 16.79 17.23
CA LYS A 497 -1.36 18.24 16.98
C LYS A 497 -0.07 18.69 16.27
N PRO A 498 1.15 18.46 16.81
CA PRO A 498 2.39 18.75 16.09
C PRO A 498 2.49 18.06 14.72
N LEU A 499 2.03 16.81 14.60
CA LEU A 499 1.99 16.11 13.31
C LEU A 499 1.04 16.80 12.31
N ALA A 500 -0.12 17.26 12.76
CA ALA A 500 -1.06 17.99 11.92
C ALA A 500 -0.49 19.35 11.49
N GLU A 501 0.23 20.05 12.36
CA GLU A 501 0.91 21.31 12.03
C GLU A 501 2.04 21.10 11.01
N LEU A 502 2.81 20.02 11.13
CA LEU A 502 3.83 19.66 10.13
C LEU A 502 3.21 19.26 8.79
N ARG A 503 2.12 18.49 8.81
CA ARG A 503 1.39 18.15 7.59
C ARG A 503 0.84 19.39 6.89
N ASP A 504 0.29 20.32 7.67
CA ASP A 504 -0.21 21.62 7.18
C ASP A 504 0.93 22.44 6.55
N ALA A 505 2.08 22.51 7.21
CA ALA A 505 3.28 23.16 6.68
C ALA A 505 3.75 22.53 5.35
N ILE A 506 3.80 21.20 5.26
CA ILE A 506 4.11 20.48 4.03
C ILE A 506 3.08 20.82 2.94
N SER A 507 1.77 20.70 3.23
CA SER A 507 0.74 20.98 2.22
C SER A 507 0.76 22.43 1.71
N THR A 508 1.06 23.39 2.58
CA THR A 508 1.10 24.82 2.23
C THR A 508 2.43 25.28 1.64
N GLY A 509 3.49 24.45 1.71
CA GLY A 509 4.82 24.84 1.26
C GLY A 509 5.57 25.73 2.25
N THR A 510 5.18 25.72 3.53
CA THR A 510 5.76 26.59 4.56
C THR A 510 6.90 25.88 5.27
N ALA A 511 8.07 26.53 5.36
CA ALA A 511 9.19 26.01 6.14
C ALA A 511 8.84 25.93 7.64
N ALA A 512 9.21 24.84 8.31
CA ALA A 512 8.87 24.59 9.72
C ALA A 512 10.07 24.17 10.57
N GLY A 513 10.04 24.51 11.86
CA GLY A 513 11.07 24.16 12.83
C GLY A 513 10.47 23.47 14.06
N ILE A 514 10.92 22.26 14.36
CA ILE A 514 10.45 21.50 15.52
C ILE A 514 11.43 21.70 16.67
N PHE A 515 10.95 22.32 17.75
CA PHE A 515 11.77 22.65 18.91
C PHE A 515 11.29 21.94 20.16
N GLY A 516 12.22 21.42 20.96
CA GLY A 516 11.86 20.65 22.15
C GLY A 516 13.06 20.14 22.93
N LEU A 517 12.82 19.80 24.20
CA LEU A 517 13.84 19.25 25.10
C LEU A 517 14.54 18.01 24.51
N ARG A 518 15.71 17.70 25.06
CA ARG A 518 16.41 16.47 24.72
C ARG A 518 15.55 15.26 25.11
N LYS A 519 15.57 14.20 24.30
CA LYS A 519 14.80 12.96 24.53
C LYS A 519 13.27 13.15 24.62
N VAL A 520 12.74 14.33 24.25
CA VAL A 520 11.29 14.53 24.10
C VAL A 520 10.76 13.90 22.81
N GLY A 521 11.62 13.40 21.91
CA GLY A 521 11.23 12.62 20.73
C GLY A 521 11.07 13.43 19.44
N LYS A 522 11.90 14.46 19.22
CA LYS A 522 11.98 15.24 17.97
C LYS A 522 12.33 14.36 16.77
N THR A 523 13.38 13.55 16.88
CA THR A 523 13.74 12.60 15.81
C THR A 523 12.61 11.59 15.55
N SER A 524 11.90 11.11 16.58
CA SER A 524 10.75 10.20 16.40
C SER A 524 9.62 10.84 15.58
N ILE A 525 9.32 12.13 15.80
CA ILE A 525 8.28 12.81 14.99
C ILE A 525 8.77 13.04 13.56
N LEU A 526 10.03 13.39 13.33
CA LEU A 526 10.58 13.45 11.97
C LEU A 526 10.51 12.11 11.25
N LYS A 527 10.86 11.00 11.92
CA LYS A 527 10.75 9.65 11.35
C LYS A 527 9.31 9.28 11.02
N GLU A 528 8.35 9.73 11.82
CA GLU A 528 6.93 9.52 11.51
C GLU A 528 6.46 10.37 10.33
N VAL A 529 6.94 11.61 10.19
CA VAL A 529 6.66 12.46 9.01
C VAL A 529 7.34 11.89 7.76
N GLU A 530 8.57 11.41 7.85
CA GLU A 530 9.29 10.73 6.75
C GLU A 530 8.50 9.53 6.24
N ARG A 531 8.02 8.68 7.16
CA ARG A 531 7.19 7.51 6.82
C ARG A 531 5.90 7.93 6.13
N ARG A 532 5.12 8.83 6.73
CA ARG A 532 3.82 9.28 6.19
C ARG A 532 3.97 10.04 4.87
N GLY A 533 5.03 10.84 4.71
CA GLY A 533 5.33 11.57 3.48
C GLY A 533 5.69 10.61 2.34
N THR A 534 6.56 9.63 2.62
CA THR A 534 6.93 8.61 1.62
C THR A 534 5.71 7.78 1.20
N GLU A 535 4.83 7.41 2.14
CA GLU A 535 3.56 6.71 1.86
C GLU A 535 2.58 7.56 1.03
N ALA A 536 2.59 8.88 1.23
CA ALA A 536 1.81 9.82 0.44
C ALA A 536 2.41 10.10 -0.95
N GLY A 537 3.62 9.61 -1.22
CA GLY A 537 4.34 9.81 -2.49
C GLY A 537 5.28 11.02 -2.51
N ASP A 538 5.51 11.69 -1.38
CA ASP A 538 6.47 12.79 -1.27
C ASP A 538 7.92 12.28 -1.38
N ILE A 539 8.79 13.16 -1.89
CA ILE A 539 10.23 12.94 -1.97
C ILE A 539 10.87 13.50 -0.70
N VAL A 540 11.02 12.66 0.32
CA VAL A 540 11.61 13.07 1.60
C VAL A 540 13.13 12.92 1.59
N LEU A 541 13.84 13.98 2.00
CA LEU A 541 15.29 14.04 2.15
C LEU A 541 15.63 14.18 3.63
N TYR A 542 15.97 13.08 4.30
CA TYR A 542 16.31 13.09 5.73
C TYR A 542 17.82 13.10 5.96
N VAL A 543 18.32 14.06 6.75
CA VAL A 543 19.72 14.14 7.18
C VAL A 543 19.80 14.31 8.69
N ASP A 544 20.48 13.37 9.36
CA ASP A 544 20.86 13.47 10.77
C ASP A 544 22.24 14.12 10.87
N LEU A 545 22.27 15.35 11.36
CA LEU A 545 23.49 16.14 11.41
C LEU A 545 24.47 15.67 12.50
N LEU A 546 23.99 14.94 13.53
CA LEU A 546 24.88 14.36 14.55
C LEU A 546 25.67 13.16 14.04
N ARG A 547 25.23 12.52 12.94
CA ARG A 547 25.94 11.39 12.32
C ARG A 547 27.01 11.81 11.32
N VAL A 548 27.16 13.12 11.09
CA VAL A 548 28.19 13.65 10.21
C VAL A 548 29.57 13.49 10.87
N PRO A 549 30.56 12.91 10.18
CA PRO A 549 31.92 12.76 10.71
C PRO A 549 32.49 14.08 11.24
N ALA A 550 33.32 14.00 12.28
CA ALA A 550 33.82 15.20 12.98
C ALA A 550 34.74 16.06 12.11
N ASP A 551 35.43 15.44 11.15
CA ASP A 551 36.33 16.06 10.16
C ASP A 551 35.58 16.75 9.01
N VAL A 552 34.29 16.47 8.82
CA VAL A 552 33.45 17.20 7.87
C VAL A 552 33.02 18.51 8.51
N ALA A 553 33.51 19.61 7.95
CA ALA A 553 33.34 20.95 8.50
C ALA A 553 32.74 21.96 7.50
N ASN A 554 32.26 21.55 6.33
CA ASN A 554 31.70 22.47 5.34
C ASN A 554 30.45 21.91 4.63
N THR A 555 29.70 22.82 4.00
CA THR A 555 28.43 22.49 3.34
C THR A 555 28.58 21.76 2.01
N ARG A 556 29.79 21.57 1.44
CA ARG A 556 29.97 20.73 0.23
C ARG A 556 29.46 19.31 0.49
N TRP A 557 29.74 18.77 1.66
CA TRP A 557 29.22 17.44 2.04
C TRP A 557 27.69 17.40 2.08
N LEU A 558 27.04 18.46 2.59
CA LEU A 558 25.58 18.54 2.60
C LEU A 558 25.01 18.56 1.18
N TYR A 559 25.56 19.37 0.27
CA TYR A 559 25.10 19.41 -1.12
C TYR A 559 25.23 18.04 -1.80
N TRP A 560 26.35 17.34 -1.60
CA TRP A 560 26.52 15.97 -2.09
C TRP A 560 25.44 15.04 -1.52
N LYS A 561 25.30 15.04 -0.18
CA LYS A 561 24.39 14.14 0.53
C LYS A 561 22.94 14.36 0.12
N LEU A 562 22.52 15.62 -0.01
CA LEU A 562 21.18 15.98 -0.45
C LEU A 562 20.94 15.60 -1.92
N GLY A 563 21.91 15.81 -2.81
CA GLY A 563 21.80 15.40 -4.22
C GLY A 563 21.70 13.87 -4.37
N ALA A 564 22.48 13.12 -3.59
CA ALA A 564 22.42 11.66 -3.57
C ALA A 564 21.08 11.13 -3.00
N GLU A 565 20.58 11.74 -1.92
CA GLU A 565 19.29 11.35 -1.34
C GLU A 565 18.12 11.72 -2.25
N LEU A 566 18.20 12.88 -2.92
CA LEU A 566 17.19 13.34 -3.87
C LEU A 566 17.05 12.36 -5.03
N HIS A 567 18.16 11.91 -5.61
CA HIS A 567 18.14 10.89 -6.66
C HIS A 567 17.53 9.58 -6.18
N ARG A 568 17.96 9.07 -5.01
CA ARG A 568 17.45 7.81 -4.44
C ARG A 568 15.95 7.86 -4.16
N SER A 569 15.48 8.93 -3.52
CA SER A 569 14.06 9.11 -3.18
C SER A 569 13.20 9.33 -4.44
N SER A 570 13.73 10.00 -5.46
CA SER A 570 13.04 10.20 -6.74
C SER A 570 12.78 8.89 -7.49
N ILE A 571 13.71 7.92 -7.43
CA ILE A 571 13.51 6.59 -8.02
C ILE A 571 12.33 5.87 -7.38
N LYS A 572 12.21 5.94 -6.04
CA LYS A 572 11.11 5.27 -5.30
C LYS A 572 9.74 5.80 -5.70
N VAL A 573 9.63 7.10 -5.92
CA VAL A 573 8.39 7.77 -6.35
C VAL A 573 8.14 7.60 -7.86
N GLY A 574 9.10 7.06 -8.61
CA GLY A 574 8.96 6.82 -10.05
C GLY A 574 9.12 8.08 -10.90
N LEU A 575 9.81 9.10 -10.40
CA LEU A 575 10.08 10.34 -11.13
C LEU A 575 11.03 10.06 -12.32
N LYS A 576 10.61 10.43 -13.53
CA LYS A 576 11.37 10.22 -14.78
C LYS A 576 11.82 11.55 -15.39
N GLY A 577 12.81 11.49 -16.28
CA GLY A 577 13.22 12.66 -17.07
C GLY A 577 14.19 13.63 -16.39
N VAL A 578 14.71 13.30 -15.20
CA VAL A 578 15.69 14.15 -14.49
C VAL A 578 17.12 13.76 -14.86
N LYS A 579 17.93 14.73 -15.30
CA LYS A 579 19.36 14.52 -15.56
C LYS A 579 20.18 14.89 -14.33
N TRP A 580 20.57 13.85 -13.59
CA TRP A 580 21.34 13.97 -12.34
C TRP A 580 22.80 14.33 -12.58
N ARG A 581 23.30 15.28 -11.81
CA ARG A 581 24.69 15.76 -11.81
C ARG A 581 25.46 15.24 -10.61
N ILE A 582 24.80 15.08 -9.46
CA ILE A 582 25.39 14.51 -8.24
C ILE A 582 25.00 13.05 -8.07
N GLY A 583 23.70 12.78 -7.98
CA GLY A 583 23.19 11.50 -7.47
C GLY A 583 23.56 10.24 -8.27
N GLN A 584 23.93 10.40 -9.55
CA GLN A 584 24.46 9.32 -10.38
C GLN A 584 25.99 9.33 -10.54
N ALA A 585 26.63 10.48 -10.30
CA ALA A 585 28.03 10.69 -10.68
C ALA A 585 29.02 10.32 -9.57
N PHE A 586 28.64 10.50 -8.31
CA PHE A 586 29.55 10.34 -7.16
C PHE A 586 28.91 9.46 -6.06
N PRO A 587 29.19 8.14 -6.04
CA PRO A 587 28.62 7.25 -5.04
C PRO A 587 29.18 7.51 -3.63
N ASP A 588 30.42 7.99 -3.50
CA ASP A 588 31.02 8.47 -2.26
C ASP A 588 31.33 9.98 -2.35
N PHE A 589 31.36 10.67 -1.20
CA PHE A 589 31.75 12.08 -1.14
C PHE A 589 33.21 12.28 -1.54
N LEU A 590 34.07 11.32 -1.20
CA LEU A 590 35.49 11.37 -1.53
C LEU A 590 35.77 11.28 -3.04
N ASP A 591 34.79 10.79 -3.82
CA ASP A 591 34.88 10.74 -5.28
C ASP A 591 34.65 12.13 -5.92
N VAL A 592 34.15 13.11 -5.15
CA VAL A 592 33.86 14.46 -5.65
C VAL A 592 35.16 15.26 -5.77
N PRO A 593 35.54 15.74 -6.97
CA PRO A 593 36.73 16.58 -7.13
C PRO A 593 36.65 17.85 -6.26
N ALA A 594 37.79 18.30 -5.74
CA ALA A 594 37.86 19.46 -4.84
C ALA A 594 37.33 20.75 -5.51
N ASP A 595 37.56 20.90 -6.80
CA ASP A 595 37.15 22.03 -7.65
C ASP A 595 35.75 21.85 -8.27
N PHE A 596 35.10 20.70 -8.09
CA PHE A 596 33.77 20.45 -8.65
C PHE A 596 32.75 21.47 -8.09
N PRO A 597 31.92 22.12 -8.93
CA PRO A 597 30.96 23.14 -8.48
C PRO A 597 29.71 22.50 -7.85
N ILE A 598 29.87 21.88 -6.68
CA ILE A 598 28.86 21.00 -6.10
C ILE A 598 27.55 21.70 -5.72
N ALA A 599 27.60 22.95 -5.25
CA ALA A 599 26.41 23.72 -4.93
C ALA A 599 25.58 24.00 -6.19
N THR A 600 26.23 24.39 -7.29
CA THR A 600 25.60 24.61 -8.60
C THR A 600 25.08 23.30 -9.20
N ALA A 601 25.80 22.19 -8.99
CA ALA A 601 25.33 20.87 -9.42
C ALA A 601 24.06 20.44 -8.66
N PHE A 602 23.99 20.73 -7.34
CA PHE A 602 22.80 20.46 -6.54
C PHE A 602 21.61 21.32 -6.98
N ASP A 603 21.83 22.60 -7.26
CA ASP A 603 20.80 23.48 -7.81
C ASP A 603 20.23 22.96 -9.14
N SER A 604 21.10 22.53 -10.05
CA SER A 604 20.70 21.88 -11.29
C SER A 604 19.86 20.61 -11.07
N ASP A 605 20.21 19.78 -10.07
CA ASP A 605 19.46 18.55 -9.75
C ASP A 605 18.09 18.87 -9.13
N LEU A 606 18.06 19.78 -8.16
CA LEU A 606 16.84 20.20 -7.47
C LEU A 606 15.86 20.89 -8.44
N THR A 607 16.35 21.82 -9.25
CA THR A 607 15.53 22.54 -10.25
C THR A 607 14.91 21.57 -11.26
N GLN A 608 15.67 20.57 -11.73
CA GLN A 608 15.11 19.59 -12.66
C GLN A 608 14.10 18.66 -11.98
N ALA A 609 14.34 18.26 -10.74
CA ALA A 609 13.38 17.48 -9.97
C ALA A 609 12.07 18.24 -9.77
N LEU A 610 12.13 19.51 -9.37
CA LEU A 610 10.96 20.37 -9.21
C LEU A 610 10.19 20.54 -10.53
N LYS A 611 10.88 20.75 -11.66
CA LYS A 611 10.23 20.80 -12.99
C LYS A 611 9.54 19.49 -13.36
N ALA A 612 10.17 18.34 -13.06
CA ALA A 612 9.58 17.05 -13.33
C ALA A 612 8.34 16.78 -12.46
N ILE A 613 8.35 17.24 -11.20
CA ILE A 613 7.19 17.22 -10.31
C ILE A 613 6.06 18.10 -10.86
N GLU A 614 6.39 19.32 -11.28
CA GLU A 614 5.43 20.26 -11.85
C GLU A 614 4.73 19.67 -13.09
N GLN A 615 5.48 18.95 -13.93
CA GLN A 615 5.00 18.25 -15.13
C GLN A 615 4.34 16.90 -14.86
N SER A 616 4.41 16.38 -13.63
CA SER A 616 3.83 15.08 -13.30
C SER A 616 2.29 15.15 -13.27
N ALA A 617 1.64 14.09 -13.76
CA ALA A 617 0.18 13.93 -13.72
C ALA A 617 -0.35 13.46 -12.35
N SER A 618 0.53 13.27 -11.36
CA SER A 618 0.16 12.78 -10.02
C SER A 618 -0.72 13.79 -9.27
N SER A 619 -1.77 13.30 -8.62
CA SER A 619 -2.65 14.11 -7.76
C SER A 619 -2.86 13.42 -6.41
N PRO A 620 -2.46 14.03 -5.28
CA PRO A 620 -1.74 15.31 -5.19
C PRO A 620 -0.34 15.23 -5.80
N LYS A 621 0.21 16.39 -6.23
CA LYS A 621 1.59 16.45 -6.69
C LYS A 621 2.54 16.16 -5.52
N PRO A 622 3.59 15.36 -5.74
CA PRO A 622 4.56 15.05 -4.68
C PRO A 622 5.35 16.30 -4.32
N LYS A 623 5.71 16.45 -3.04
CA LYS A 623 6.59 17.53 -2.58
C LYS A 623 8.00 17.03 -2.28
N ILE A 624 8.99 17.90 -2.39
CA ILE A 624 10.34 17.66 -1.90
C ILE A 624 10.44 18.19 -0.47
N VAL A 625 10.49 17.29 0.51
CA VAL A 625 10.55 17.65 1.93
C VAL A 625 11.97 17.46 2.45
N LEU A 626 12.67 18.56 2.71
CA LEU A 626 14.03 18.56 3.27
C LEU A 626 13.96 18.52 4.80
N MET A 627 14.41 17.45 5.42
CA MET A 627 14.46 17.31 6.89
C MET A 627 15.91 17.33 7.39
N LEU A 628 16.26 18.33 8.20
CA LEU A 628 17.56 18.45 8.86
C LEU A 628 17.38 18.26 10.38
N ASP A 629 17.84 17.13 10.91
CA ASP A 629 17.75 16.81 12.35
C ASP A 629 18.97 17.35 13.11
N GLU A 630 18.74 17.98 14.27
CA GLU A 630 19.76 18.55 15.17
C GLU A 630 20.60 19.67 14.50
N ILE A 631 19.89 20.73 14.08
CA ILE A 631 20.44 21.87 13.33
C ILE A 631 21.59 22.58 14.03
N GLU A 632 21.70 22.46 15.36
CA GLU A 632 22.80 23.00 16.18
C GLU A 632 24.19 22.64 15.65
N ARG A 633 24.35 21.49 14.99
CA ARG A 633 25.65 21.07 14.45
C ARG A 633 26.16 21.96 13.31
N LEU A 634 25.25 22.57 12.54
CA LEU A 634 25.59 23.41 11.40
C LEU A 634 25.90 24.85 11.80
N LEU A 635 25.42 25.29 12.95
CA LEU A 635 25.45 26.68 13.34
C LEU A 635 26.74 27.05 14.07
N PRO A 636 27.26 28.26 13.82
CA PRO A 636 28.26 28.84 14.70
C PRO A 636 27.63 29.10 16.07
N ASN A 637 28.37 28.84 17.16
CA ASN A 637 27.88 29.11 18.51
C ASN A 637 28.66 30.27 19.16
N GLY A 638 28.02 30.98 20.10
CA GLY A 638 28.63 32.08 20.84
C GLY A 638 29.83 31.70 21.72
N LEU A 639 30.18 30.41 21.78
CA LEU A 639 31.32 29.84 22.49
C LEU A 639 32.52 29.53 21.56
N GLY A 640 32.48 29.96 20.31
CA GLY A 640 33.65 29.92 19.41
C GLY A 640 33.80 28.66 18.54
N LYS A 641 32.75 27.83 18.37
CA LYS A 641 32.72 26.86 17.27
C LYS A 641 32.24 27.55 16.00
N GLU A 642 33.01 27.43 14.92
CA GLU A 642 32.74 28.08 13.62
C GLU A 642 31.51 27.53 12.86
N GLY A 643 30.86 26.47 13.36
CA GLY A 643 29.77 25.80 12.63
C GLY A 643 30.28 25.12 11.34
N PHE A 644 29.41 24.96 10.35
CA PHE A 644 29.83 24.52 9.01
C PHE A 644 30.27 25.71 8.17
N GLY A 645 31.46 25.64 7.58
CA GLY A 645 31.89 26.57 6.54
C GLY A 645 30.90 26.57 5.36
N GLY A 646 30.41 27.76 4.99
CA GLY A 646 29.37 27.92 3.95
C GLY A 646 27.93 27.81 4.46
N PHE A 647 27.70 27.80 5.78
CA PHE A 647 26.36 27.76 6.38
C PHE A 647 25.44 28.89 5.88
N PHE A 648 25.96 30.14 5.86
CA PHE A 648 25.19 31.30 5.44
C PHE A 648 24.72 31.17 3.99
N ASP A 649 25.61 30.74 3.09
CA ASP A 649 25.30 30.56 1.67
C ASP A 649 24.28 29.43 1.47
N PHE A 650 24.45 28.33 2.21
CA PHE A 650 23.53 27.19 2.17
C PHE A 650 22.10 27.58 2.57
N PHE A 651 21.91 28.21 3.73
CA PHE A 651 20.55 28.57 4.17
C PHE A 651 19.94 29.72 3.38
N SER A 652 20.76 30.66 2.89
CA SER A 652 20.28 31.70 1.96
C SER A 652 19.72 31.08 0.69
N TYR A 653 20.42 30.10 0.13
CA TYR A 653 19.96 29.34 -1.04
C TYR A 653 18.70 28.53 -0.74
N ILE A 654 18.68 27.73 0.33
CA ILE A 654 17.51 26.91 0.72
C ILE A 654 16.26 27.78 0.95
N ARG A 655 16.43 28.94 1.59
CA ARG A 655 15.35 29.92 1.78
C ARG A 655 14.84 30.49 0.47
N GLY A 656 15.75 30.87 -0.44
CA GLY A 656 15.39 31.35 -1.77
C GLY A 656 14.53 30.33 -2.54
N VAL A 657 14.98 29.08 -2.62
CA VAL A 657 14.24 28.02 -3.33
C VAL A 657 12.88 27.76 -2.70
N SER A 658 12.78 27.73 -1.36
CA SER A 658 11.52 27.52 -0.65
C SER A 658 10.52 28.67 -0.85
N GLN A 659 11.00 29.90 -1.06
CA GLN A 659 10.14 31.05 -1.36
C GLN A 659 9.67 31.06 -2.82
N GLU A 660 10.48 30.55 -3.74
CA GLU A 660 10.14 30.46 -5.16
C GLU A 660 9.23 29.27 -5.49
N SER A 661 9.33 28.16 -4.74
CA SER A 661 8.57 26.94 -4.98
C SER A 661 7.89 26.40 -3.73
N ALA A 662 6.55 26.34 -3.75
CA ALA A 662 5.73 25.73 -2.71
C ALA A 662 5.86 24.19 -2.65
N ASP A 663 6.53 23.58 -3.63
CA ASP A 663 6.80 22.14 -3.71
C ASP A 663 8.11 21.76 -2.99
N PHE A 664 8.91 22.74 -2.54
CA PHE A 664 10.10 22.50 -1.73
C PHE A 664 9.91 22.99 -0.29
N VAL A 665 9.91 22.06 0.66
CA VAL A 665 9.56 22.34 2.07
C VAL A 665 10.71 21.97 3.01
N PRO A 666 11.44 22.97 3.54
CA PRO A 666 12.44 22.76 4.58
C PRO A 666 11.81 22.56 5.97
N ILE A 667 12.22 21.50 6.65
CA ILE A 667 11.88 21.17 8.03
C ILE A 667 13.18 20.97 8.81
N VAL A 668 13.33 21.68 9.92
CA VAL A 668 14.47 21.50 10.83
C VAL A 668 13.99 20.98 12.18
N THR A 669 14.84 20.23 12.87
CA THR A 669 14.71 20.13 14.33
C THR A 669 15.88 20.85 14.98
N GLY A 670 15.58 21.40 16.13
CA GLY A 670 16.59 21.82 17.08
C GLY A 670 16.04 21.59 18.47
N ALA A 671 16.91 21.62 19.44
CA ALA A 671 16.49 21.69 20.82
C ALA A 671 16.55 23.12 21.38
N ASN A 672 16.89 24.11 20.55
CA ASN A 672 16.81 25.53 20.85
C ASN A 672 16.19 26.30 19.66
N ALA A 673 15.11 27.06 19.89
CA ALA A 673 14.46 27.91 18.88
C ALA A 673 15.19 29.24 18.63
N ALA A 674 16.00 29.71 19.57
CA ALA A 674 16.78 30.95 19.50
C ALA A 674 17.63 31.06 18.23
N ILE A 675 17.97 29.93 17.62
CA ILE A 675 18.63 29.85 16.30
C ILE A 675 17.84 30.60 15.21
N ALA A 676 16.52 30.58 15.27
CA ALA A 676 15.63 31.31 14.37
C ALA A 676 15.24 32.71 14.91
N GLU A 677 15.57 33.02 16.17
CA GLU A 677 15.26 34.30 16.83
C GLU A 677 16.44 35.28 16.84
N VAL A 678 17.67 34.79 16.74
CA VAL A 678 18.86 35.63 16.65
C VAL A 678 18.94 36.24 15.25
N SER A 679 18.95 37.58 15.18
CA SER A 679 18.97 38.30 13.90
C SER A 679 20.34 38.25 13.20
N GLN A 680 21.44 38.12 13.95
CA GLN A 680 22.80 38.15 13.41
C GLN A 680 23.76 37.18 14.13
N PHE A 681 24.62 36.53 13.35
CA PHE A 681 25.76 35.76 13.85
C PHE A 681 27.05 36.39 13.30
N ASP A 682 28.03 36.67 14.16
CA ASP A 682 29.32 37.26 13.77
C ASP A 682 29.19 38.50 12.86
N ARG A 683 28.22 39.37 13.15
CA ARG A 683 27.87 40.59 12.39
C ARG A 683 27.38 40.36 10.96
N LYS A 684 27.03 39.12 10.60
CA LYS A 684 26.32 38.77 9.37
C LYS A 684 24.86 38.48 9.68
N ASP A 685 23.97 38.84 8.76
CA ASP A 685 22.55 38.56 8.90
C ASP A 685 22.30 37.04 8.91
N ASN A 686 21.47 36.59 9.84
CA ASN A 686 21.12 35.18 9.97
C ASN A 686 20.05 34.82 8.92
N PRO A 687 20.35 33.97 7.91
CA PRO A 687 19.37 33.61 6.87
C PRO A 687 18.18 32.81 7.44
N VAL A 688 18.35 32.21 8.64
CA VAL A 688 17.32 31.44 9.33
C VAL A 688 16.41 32.32 10.19
N PHE A 689 16.74 33.60 10.38
CA PHE A 689 15.93 34.53 11.18
C PHE A 689 14.50 34.65 10.63
N ASN A 690 13.51 34.34 11.47
CA ASN A 690 12.08 34.29 11.15
C ASN A 690 11.75 33.48 9.89
N PHE A 691 12.59 32.49 9.52
CA PHE A 691 12.35 31.68 8.34
C PHE A 691 11.40 30.51 8.63
N PHE A 692 11.54 29.88 9.80
CA PHE A 692 10.78 28.69 10.16
C PHE A 692 9.56 29.03 10.99
N ARG A 693 8.40 28.44 10.66
CA ARG A 693 7.27 28.34 11.59
C ARG A 693 7.69 27.45 12.77
N GLU A 694 7.76 28.03 13.96
CA GLU A 694 8.14 27.32 15.18
C GLU A 694 7.00 26.41 15.67
N ILE A 695 7.30 25.12 15.83
CA ILE A 695 6.42 24.10 16.38
C ILE A 695 7.12 23.52 17.62
N TYR A 696 6.64 23.92 18.80
CA TYR A 696 7.15 23.37 20.06
C TYR A 696 6.55 21.97 20.30
N LEU A 697 7.42 20.98 20.51
CA LEU A 697 7.00 19.60 20.75
C LEU A 697 6.61 19.42 22.23
N PRO A 698 5.31 19.28 22.55
CA PRO A 698 4.85 19.19 23.93
C PRO A 698 5.15 17.82 24.55
N LEU A 699 5.03 17.75 25.88
CA LEU A 699 4.98 16.48 26.61
C LEU A 699 3.68 15.72 26.28
N LEU A 700 3.67 14.40 26.52
CA LEU A 700 2.48 13.58 26.28
C LEU A 700 1.36 13.98 27.24
N GLN A 701 0.14 14.03 26.74
CA GLN A 701 -1.06 14.21 27.55
C GLN A 701 -1.39 12.93 28.35
N PRO A 702 -2.20 13.01 29.43
CA PRO A 702 -2.50 11.86 30.28
C PRO A 702 -3.03 10.63 29.53
N LYS A 703 -3.89 10.85 28.53
CA LYS A 703 -4.43 9.78 27.67
C LYS A 703 -3.34 9.17 26.79
N GLU A 704 -2.50 9.99 26.18
CA GLU A 704 -1.41 9.55 25.29
C GLU A 704 -0.36 8.73 26.07
N LEU A 705 0.00 9.19 27.28
CA LEU A 705 0.89 8.45 28.18
C LEU A 705 0.28 7.11 28.58
N THR A 706 -0.99 7.11 29.01
CA THR A 706 -1.70 5.87 29.38
C THR A 706 -1.69 4.87 28.23
N THR A 707 -2.00 5.30 27.01
CA THR A 707 -1.95 4.43 25.83
C THR A 707 -0.55 3.86 25.60
N MET A 708 0.50 4.69 25.63
CA MET A 708 1.88 4.23 25.47
C MET A 708 2.26 3.20 26.53
N VAL A 709 2.02 3.51 27.80
CA VAL A 709 2.41 2.67 28.94
C VAL A 709 1.68 1.33 28.91
N GLN A 710 0.38 1.32 28.60
CA GLN A 710 -0.41 0.09 28.54
C GLN A 710 -0.11 -0.75 27.30
N VAL A 711 0.12 -0.15 26.14
CA VAL A 711 0.46 -0.91 24.92
C VAL A 711 1.82 -1.59 25.08
N LEU A 712 2.84 -0.85 25.54
CA LEU A 712 4.17 -1.40 25.76
C LEU A 712 4.18 -2.41 26.92
N GLY A 713 3.48 -2.10 28.01
CA GLY A 713 3.32 -2.99 29.16
C GLY A 713 2.72 -4.34 28.76
N ARG A 714 1.57 -4.33 28.08
CA ARG A 714 0.87 -5.56 27.64
C ARG A 714 1.76 -6.44 26.79
N GLY A 715 2.48 -5.85 25.84
CA GLY A 715 3.45 -6.57 24.99
C GLY A 715 4.54 -7.32 25.77
N MET A 716 4.75 -7.04 27.06
CA MET A 716 5.73 -7.73 27.91
C MET A 716 5.07 -8.48 29.07
N GLY A 717 3.74 -8.63 29.07
CA GLY A 717 3.00 -9.27 30.16
C GLY A 717 2.90 -8.39 31.41
N ILE A 718 2.95 -7.06 31.27
CA ILE A 718 2.80 -6.10 32.36
C ILE A 718 1.50 -5.32 32.18
N ASN A 719 0.57 -5.52 33.10
CA ASN A 719 -0.67 -4.78 33.17
C ASN A 719 -0.52 -3.57 34.10
N ILE A 720 -0.75 -2.37 33.56
CA ILE A 720 -0.63 -1.09 34.28
C ILE A 720 -2.00 -0.42 34.29
N PRO A 721 -2.75 -0.50 35.41
CA PRO A 721 -4.08 0.07 35.51
C PRO A 721 -4.07 1.61 35.47
N ALA A 722 -5.24 2.22 35.27
CA ALA A 722 -5.36 3.66 35.07
C ALA A 722 -4.82 4.49 36.25
N ASN A 723 -5.08 4.07 37.49
CA ASN A 723 -4.57 4.73 38.70
C ASN A 723 -3.03 4.70 38.78
N ALA A 724 -2.39 3.61 38.35
CA ALA A 724 -0.93 3.53 38.25
C ALA A 724 -0.40 4.45 37.12
N CYS A 725 -1.11 4.55 35.99
CA CYS A 725 -0.78 5.48 34.91
C CYS A 725 -0.90 6.94 35.35
N GLU A 726 -1.90 7.29 36.15
CA GLU A 726 -2.07 8.63 36.73
C GLU A 726 -0.89 9.01 37.65
N LEU A 727 -0.43 8.08 38.47
CA LEU A 727 0.76 8.28 39.31
C LEU A 727 2.02 8.46 38.45
N ILE A 728 2.24 7.60 37.45
CA ILE A 728 3.37 7.72 36.50
C ILE A 728 3.34 9.08 35.79
N PHE A 729 2.15 9.52 35.34
CA PHE A 729 1.98 10.82 34.71
C PHE A 729 2.34 11.96 35.68
N ARG A 730 1.85 11.91 36.93
CA ARG A 730 2.18 12.91 37.95
C ARG A 730 3.68 12.99 38.22
N LEU A 731 4.35 11.85 38.34
CA LEU A 731 5.80 11.77 38.58
C LEU A 731 6.61 12.33 37.40
N THR A 732 6.23 11.98 36.19
CA THR A 732 7.04 12.23 34.98
C THR A 732 6.60 13.44 34.16
N GLY A 733 5.47 14.06 34.52
CA GLY A 733 4.86 15.20 33.81
C GLY A 733 4.41 14.89 32.37
N GLY A 734 4.39 13.61 31.96
CA GLY A 734 4.15 13.22 30.58
C GLY A 734 5.40 13.14 29.70
N HIS A 735 6.61 13.29 30.26
CA HIS A 735 7.84 13.26 29.48
C HIS A 735 8.16 11.84 28.98
N PRO A 736 8.11 11.55 27.66
CA PRO A 736 8.16 10.19 27.13
C PRO A 736 9.38 9.38 27.61
N PHE A 737 10.57 10.00 27.61
CA PHE A 737 11.79 9.32 28.06
C PHE A 737 11.75 8.96 29.55
N PHE A 738 11.47 9.92 30.46
CA PHE A 738 11.37 9.64 31.89
C PHE A 738 10.24 8.66 32.22
N THR A 739 9.10 8.75 31.54
CA THR A 739 8.02 7.75 31.65
C THR A 739 8.52 6.36 31.33
N ARG A 740 9.20 6.19 30.20
CA ARG A 740 9.73 4.89 29.76
C ARG A 740 10.83 4.40 30.70
N GLN A 741 11.76 5.24 31.11
CA GLN A 741 12.83 4.87 32.03
C GLN A 741 12.29 4.43 33.40
N LEU A 742 11.30 5.14 33.96
CA LEU A 742 10.64 4.72 35.19
C LEU A 742 9.93 3.36 35.03
N CYS A 743 9.23 3.14 33.91
CA CYS A 743 8.55 1.87 33.65
C CYS A 743 9.54 0.71 33.38
N SER A 744 10.67 0.99 32.72
CA SER A 744 11.77 0.05 32.52
C SER A 744 12.39 -0.34 33.86
N PHE A 745 12.69 0.64 34.72
CA PHE A 745 13.19 0.40 36.07
C PHE A 745 12.20 -0.44 36.90
N LEU A 746 10.90 -0.13 36.86
CA LEU A 746 9.85 -0.94 37.49
C LEU A 746 9.85 -2.39 36.99
N SER A 747 9.98 -2.58 35.67
CA SER A 747 10.03 -3.90 35.02
C SER A 747 11.25 -4.72 35.47
N GLU A 748 12.41 -4.08 35.66
CA GLU A 748 13.63 -4.72 36.15
C GLU A 748 13.52 -5.18 37.61
N GLN A 749 12.91 -4.36 38.47
CA GLN A 749 12.75 -4.70 39.89
C GLN A 749 11.70 -5.81 40.11
N HIS A 750 10.83 -6.05 39.13
CA HIS A 750 9.79 -7.07 39.20
C HIS A 750 9.84 -7.97 37.96
N THR A 751 10.61 -9.05 38.02
CA THR A 751 10.83 -9.95 36.87
C THR A 751 9.71 -10.97 36.63
N GLN A 752 8.82 -11.18 37.62
CA GLN A 752 7.70 -12.13 37.48
C GLN A 752 6.65 -11.64 36.47
N ARG A 753 6.08 -12.58 35.71
CA ARG A 753 5.09 -12.32 34.65
C ARG A 753 3.95 -13.35 34.73
N PRO A 754 2.69 -12.97 34.46
CA PRO A 754 2.24 -11.59 34.20
C PRO A 754 2.32 -10.72 35.46
N LEU A 755 2.65 -9.43 35.28
CA LEU A 755 2.79 -8.46 36.37
C LEU A 755 1.58 -7.53 36.39
N ASN A 756 0.91 -7.40 37.53
CA ASN A 756 -0.11 -6.36 37.74
C ASN A 756 0.48 -5.26 38.62
N VAL A 757 0.68 -4.07 38.04
CA VAL A 757 1.31 -2.93 38.74
C VAL A 757 0.32 -2.27 39.68
N ARG A 758 0.74 -2.03 40.91
CA ARG A 758 0.00 -1.23 41.90
C ARG A 758 0.73 0.08 42.22
N PRO A 759 0.04 1.17 42.58
CA PRO A 759 0.67 2.44 42.91
C PRO A 759 1.80 2.33 43.95
N GLU A 760 1.65 1.48 44.97
CA GLU A 760 2.63 1.31 46.05
C GLU A 760 3.96 0.74 45.54
N MET A 761 3.94 -0.03 44.44
CA MET A 761 5.15 -0.53 43.79
C MET A 761 5.94 0.59 43.11
N ILE A 762 5.25 1.62 42.61
CA ILE A 762 5.91 2.77 41.97
C ILE A 762 6.46 3.72 43.04
N GLU A 763 5.68 3.98 44.10
CA GLU A 763 6.09 4.86 45.20
C GLU A 763 7.35 4.34 45.89
N SER A 764 7.39 3.05 46.24
CA SER A 764 8.55 2.41 46.89
C SER A 764 9.83 2.42 46.04
N LEU A 765 9.74 2.62 44.73
CA LEU A 765 10.88 2.69 43.82
C LEU A 765 11.29 4.11 43.44
N THR A 766 10.49 5.12 43.79
CA THR A 766 10.67 6.50 43.31
C THR A 766 12.01 7.09 43.76
N ASP A 767 12.37 6.95 45.04
CA ASP A 767 13.62 7.52 45.57
C ASP A 767 14.86 6.82 44.98
N ARG A 768 14.81 5.48 44.87
CA ARG A 768 15.86 4.70 44.20
C ARG A 768 16.03 5.07 42.73
N TYR A 769 14.93 5.36 42.03
CA TYR A 769 14.98 5.80 40.64
C TYR A 769 15.62 7.20 40.51
N LEU A 770 15.35 8.12 41.44
CA LEU A 770 15.95 9.46 41.43
C LEU A 770 17.48 9.43 41.53
N GLU A 771 18.05 8.51 42.31
CA GLU A 771 19.50 8.31 42.40
C GLU A 771 20.11 7.91 41.04
N VAL A 772 19.38 7.13 40.24
CA VAL A 772 19.84 6.66 38.92
C VAL A 772 19.59 7.71 37.83
N ALA A 773 18.47 8.42 37.89
CA ALA A 773 18.02 9.36 36.86
C ALA A 773 18.74 10.73 36.89
N GLY A 774 19.53 11.02 37.93
CA GLY A 774 20.11 12.34 38.16
C GLY A 774 20.93 12.90 36.99
N LYS A 775 21.65 12.05 36.24
CA LYS A 775 22.42 12.50 35.06
C LYS A 775 21.54 13.06 33.95
N ASP A 776 20.37 12.48 33.73
CA ASP A 776 19.45 12.91 32.69
C ASP A 776 18.78 14.25 33.05
N PHE A 777 18.48 14.47 34.33
CA PHE A 777 17.98 15.76 34.80
C PHE A 777 19.06 16.85 34.76
N GLN A 778 20.29 16.53 35.15
CA GLN A 778 21.42 17.45 35.06
C GLN A 778 21.64 17.94 33.62
N GLU A 779 21.56 17.05 32.64
CA GLU A 779 21.70 17.41 31.24
C GLU A 779 20.61 18.41 30.76
N VAL A 780 19.38 18.28 31.26
CA VAL A 780 18.32 19.27 30.98
C VAL A 780 18.71 20.63 31.57
N LEU A 781 19.20 20.67 32.81
CA LEU A 781 19.62 21.92 33.46
C LEU A 781 20.83 22.57 32.79
N ASP A 782 21.87 21.81 32.44
CA ASP A 782 23.07 22.32 31.78
C ASP A 782 22.72 23.07 30.49
N ARG A 783 21.67 22.62 29.80
CA ARG A 783 21.15 23.29 28.61
C ARG A 783 20.49 24.63 28.93
N PHE A 784 19.60 24.68 29.92
CA PHE A 784 19.00 25.95 30.33
C PHE A 784 20.04 26.91 30.89
N SER A 785 21.02 26.42 31.65
CA SER A 785 22.12 27.23 32.17
C SER A 785 22.92 27.90 31.04
N ARG A 786 23.19 27.16 29.96
CA ARG A 786 23.94 27.68 28.81
C ARG A 786 23.13 28.63 27.93
N ASP A 787 21.89 28.24 27.62
CA ASP A 787 21.11 28.88 26.55
C ASP A 787 20.07 29.90 27.09
N TYR A 788 19.59 29.71 28.33
CA TYR A 788 18.51 30.50 28.96
C TYR A 788 18.69 30.65 30.49
N PRO A 789 19.79 31.27 30.97
CA PRO A 789 20.10 31.34 32.39
C PRO A 789 18.99 31.98 33.24
N ASP A 790 18.36 33.05 32.75
CA ASP A 790 17.26 33.73 33.45
C ASP A 790 16.04 32.81 33.66
N GLU A 791 15.75 31.93 32.69
CA GLU A 791 14.66 30.95 32.82
C GLU A 791 15.01 29.85 33.82
N LEU A 792 16.28 29.43 33.87
CA LEU A 792 16.74 28.48 34.88
C LEU A 792 16.54 29.03 36.30
N ASP A 793 16.90 30.29 36.53
CA ASP A 793 16.72 30.93 37.84
C ASP A 793 15.25 31.01 38.24
N ALA A 794 14.36 31.32 37.29
CA ALA A 794 12.91 31.27 37.51
C ALA A 794 12.44 29.85 37.87
N CYS A 795 12.94 28.82 37.19
CA CYS A 795 12.62 27.42 37.49
C CYS A 795 13.06 27.02 38.90
N VAL A 796 14.28 27.39 39.31
CA VAL A 796 14.82 27.13 40.65
C VAL A 796 13.98 27.85 41.71
N ALA A 797 13.63 29.12 41.49
CA ALA A 797 12.82 29.90 42.41
C ALA A 797 11.42 29.28 42.65
N ILE A 798 10.81 28.68 41.62
CA ILE A 798 9.53 27.95 41.76
C ILE A 798 9.73 26.70 42.62
N VAL A 799 10.81 25.96 42.43
CA VAL A 799 11.12 24.74 43.21
C VAL A 799 11.38 25.07 44.68
N GLU A 800 12.13 26.14 44.96
CA GLU A 800 12.39 26.64 46.32
C GLU A 800 11.11 27.04 47.05
N ALA A 801 10.12 27.58 46.34
CA ALA A 801 8.81 27.93 46.88
C ALA A 801 7.90 26.71 47.12
N GLY A 802 8.45 25.49 47.02
CA GLY A 802 7.68 24.26 47.16
C GLY A 802 7.02 23.81 45.87
N GLY A 803 7.52 24.22 44.70
CA GLY A 803 7.08 23.75 43.38
C GLY A 803 5.96 24.56 42.73
N THR A 804 5.43 25.58 43.42
CA THR A 804 4.43 26.52 42.91
C THR A 804 4.76 27.91 43.44
N LEU A 805 4.77 28.93 42.56
CA LEU A 805 5.01 30.32 42.94
C LEU A 805 4.05 31.27 42.20
N PRO A 806 3.44 32.26 42.87
CA PRO A 806 2.64 33.28 42.20
C PRO A 806 3.47 34.07 41.18
N ILE A 807 2.92 34.34 39.99
CA ILE A 807 3.64 35.03 38.90
C ILE A 807 4.14 36.42 39.36
N LYS A 808 3.35 37.11 40.19
CA LYS A 808 3.71 38.42 40.76
C LYS A 808 4.97 38.38 41.62
N GLU A 809 5.22 37.27 42.32
CA GLU A 809 6.43 37.10 43.15
C GLU A 809 7.64 36.72 42.30
N LEU A 810 7.43 35.94 41.24
CA LEU A 810 8.47 35.60 40.27
C LEU A 810 9.04 36.86 39.59
N VAL A 811 8.17 37.80 39.21
CA VAL A 811 8.57 39.10 38.63
C VAL A 811 9.37 39.95 39.61
N LYS A 812 8.94 40.00 40.88
CA LYS A 812 9.68 40.74 41.93
C LYS A 812 11.08 40.19 42.17
N LYS A 813 11.23 38.86 42.18
CA LYS A 813 12.54 38.21 42.34
C LYS A 813 13.50 38.48 41.16
N SER A 814 12.96 38.83 39.99
CA SER A 814 13.74 39.05 38.76
C SER A 814 14.04 40.54 38.46
N GLY A 815 13.83 41.43 39.45
CA GLY A 815 14.26 42.83 39.37
C GLY A 815 13.46 43.74 38.43
N ASP A 816 12.13 43.58 38.35
CA ASP A 816 11.22 44.34 37.46
C ASP A 816 11.43 44.15 35.94
N SER A 817 12.39 43.31 35.54
CA SER A 817 12.47 42.72 34.20
C SER A 817 11.26 41.81 33.96
N ARG A 818 10.65 41.84 32.77
CA ARG A 818 9.68 40.80 32.39
C ARG A 818 10.40 39.45 32.42
N VAL A 819 10.02 38.58 33.36
CA VAL A 819 10.50 37.19 33.38
C VAL A 819 10.03 36.53 32.10
N ASN A 820 10.98 36.23 31.22
CA ASN A 820 10.68 35.45 30.03
C ASN A 820 10.50 34.01 30.48
N LEU A 821 9.30 33.45 30.31
CA LEU A 821 9.01 32.04 30.60
C LEU A 821 8.70 31.28 29.32
N ARG A 822 8.97 31.87 28.16
CA ARG A 822 8.53 31.34 26.86
C ARG A 822 9.02 29.91 26.66
N HIS A 823 10.28 29.60 26.97
CA HIS A 823 10.83 28.27 26.74
C HIS A 823 10.38 27.28 27.82
N LEU A 824 10.35 27.66 29.09
CA LEU A 824 9.81 26.83 30.17
C LEU A 824 8.34 26.43 29.93
N LEU A 825 7.52 27.35 29.41
CA LEU A 825 6.12 27.08 29.04
C LEU A 825 6.03 26.28 27.75
N GLY A 826 6.80 26.64 26.72
CA GLY A 826 6.85 25.93 25.44
C GLY A 826 7.28 24.47 25.58
N TYR A 827 8.25 24.21 26.46
CA TYR A 827 8.72 22.87 26.81
C TYR A 827 7.91 22.20 27.93
N GLN A 828 6.91 22.90 28.49
CA GLN A 828 6.04 22.43 29.56
C GLN A 828 6.79 21.92 30.81
N ILE A 829 7.96 22.48 31.11
CA ILE A 829 8.61 22.28 32.40
C ILE A 829 7.80 23.02 33.48
N VAL A 830 7.32 24.21 33.14
CA VAL A 830 6.43 25.02 33.97
C VAL A 830 5.04 25.07 33.32
N LYS A 831 4.00 25.10 34.14
CA LYS A 831 2.61 25.39 33.74
C LYS A 831 2.10 26.58 34.51
N LEU A 832 1.22 27.37 33.88
CA LEU A 832 0.49 28.44 34.54
C LEU A 832 -0.92 27.95 34.87
N MET A 833 -1.31 28.05 36.13
CA MET A 833 -2.67 27.77 36.61
C MET A 833 -3.06 28.85 37.63
N ASP A 834 -4.20 29.52 37.41
CA ASP A 834 -4.81 30.46 38.35
C ASP A 834 -3.79 31.42 39.02
N ASP A 835 -3.07 32.19 38.19
CA ASP A 835 -2.00 33.14 38.57
C ASP A 835 -0.72 32.55 39.21
N ASN A 836 -0.58 31.22 39.22
CA ASN A 836 0.60 30.53 39.74
C ASN A 836 1.39 29.83 38.63
N ALA A 837 2.71 29.85 38.75
CA ALA A 837 3.63 29.03 37.97
C ALA A 837 4.00 27.78 38.77
N SER A 838 3.82 26.59 38.20
CA SER A 838 4.11 25.30 38.86
C SER A 838 4.97 24.38 38.00
N ILE A 839 5.80 23.56 38.65
CA ILE A 839 6.63 22.55 37.98
C ILE A 839 5.77 21.36 37.55
N SER A 840 5.89 20.99 36.27
CA SER A 840 5.08 19.92 35.68
C SER A 840 5.62 18.51 35.95
N ILE A 841 6.94 18.38 36.19
CA ILE A 841 7.62 17.10 36.37
C ILE A 841 8.01 16.98 37.85
N GLU A 842 7.23 16.22 38.62
CA GLU A 842 7.46 16.04 40.06
C GLU A 842 8.82 15.39 40.38
N LEU A 843 9.30 14.46 39.54
CA LEU A 843 10.63 13.87 39.72
C LEU A 843 11.75 14.92 39.59
N LEU A 844 11.64 15.87 38.65
CA LEU A 844 12.60 16.96 38.50
C LEU A 844 12.57 17.88 39.73
N ARG A 845 11.37 18.21 40.23
CA ARG A 845 11.20 19.00 41.46
C ARG A 845 11.88 18.33 42.65
N ARG A 846 11.62 17.05 42.89
CA ARG A 846 12.23 16.28 43.99
C ARG A 846 13.73 16.20 43.86
N TRP A 847 14.23 15.93 42.66
CA TRP A 847 15.66 15.85 42.40
C TRP A 847 16.38 17.18 42.65
N LEU A 848 15.80 18.31 42.20
CA LEU A 848 16.34 19.65 42.46
C LEU A 848 16.34 19.98 43.96
N GLN A 849 15.30 19.60 44.70
CA GLN A 849 15.24 19.78 46.16
C GLN A 849 16.32 18.98 46.89
N LEU A 850 16.59 17.74 46.45
CA LEU A 850 17.62 16.88 47.03
C LEU A 850 19.04 17.38 46.71
N GLY A 851 19.29 17.82 45.47
CA GLY A 851 20.59 18.35 45.03
C GLY A 851 21.01 19.61 45.78
N GLN A 852 20.05 20.48 46.14
CA GLN A 852 20.32 21.67 46.94
C GLN A 852 20.43 21.39 48.46
N GLY A 853 20.05 20.20 48.92
CA GLY A 853 20.23 19.75 50.30
C GLY A 853 21.67 19.40 50.68
N ILE A 854 22.59 19.30 49.71
CA ILE A 854 24.01 19.00 49.94
C ILE A 854 24.90 20.28 49.91
N THR A 855 24.40 21.39 49.38
CA THR A 855 25.07 22.70 49.43
C THR A 855 24.69 23.56 50.66
N ARG A 856 23.88 23.03 51.58
CA ARG A 856 23.68 23.59 52.93
C ARG A 856 24.35 22.70 53.98
N GLY A 857 25.69 22.67 53.92
CA GLY A 857 26.57 22.12 54.97
C GLY A 857 27.62 23.15 55.30
#